data_AF-A0A8D3A0S2-F1
#
_entry.id   AF-A0A8D3A0S2-F1
#
_cell.length_a   1.000
_cell.length_b   1.000
_cell.length_c   1.000
_cell.angle_alpha   90.00
_cell.angle_beta   90.00
_cell.angle_gamma   90.00
#
_symmetry.space_group_name_H-M   'P 1'
#
loop_
_entity.id
_entity.type
_entity.pdbx_description
1 polymer ?
#
loop_
_entity_poly.entity_id
_entity_poly.type
_entity_poly.pdbx_seq_one_letter_code
_entity_poly.pdbx_strand_id
1 'polypeptide(L)'
;MASAEEDFPRGGTAKKPTESKIVVQRSEVDNLFQSNEQAETKKRKGWVKDDAKKPKKQKTAKGKDDGLSLNAAAKCVEILHIKNVKEGMLMLGCVKEVADFEVTVSLPCCMQGFLSIKNISDSYTKLLSEQLESDDTEDICSLPHLFSPGMLIRCVVAKLDTAKGGSLSIQLSVNPKLVNKALTSSSLKAGMILSGCVESVEDHGCIVDIGINGSKAFLPMKEIKGEQNNLGELKVGQYLTPKVEEVKNEGRMIRLSAIAQACAETEQGWNLTNLLPGLLVKATVKKVTKHGLILDFLSSFSGQVDFLHMEPEQASKYTEGTEVQACVLYVEPSTRLVGLSLRSYLVQPGGRLDTIPAGGDRISEVVKDCTMTAVHHMSGAILELPGKTLAFVHRNHLKEFNEPGNENKALAKPEHTCRILDFSPMDQIHFASLRRSVIERPFFRYHDLQAGKVVDGKVSVLLNHGMIVHLSDHIKGLVPRTHLSDIILKNPEKKYTEGLKVKCRVLSVEAENKKLYLTRKKALVESSLPLFLSYTDPRPGCVSHGYIVSIKDFGCIVRFYNNVKGLVPLSELSSEAISNPEEVFYIGQVLKTKVLKCDPEKAKMLLSFKAAVEGETEEAAKPQVDCEVGKRLEAKVLKKLINGLEVAILPDEARAILPTMHLSDLVSNCPLLWESLQEGDNISNLVCFSRNKQQISLTKKPTVRWSLEEGQVAKDFSEITVGMQLIGWVKNVMSYGVFVEFPYGLVGLSPKSAMTDKFLSDTAAAFQTGQTVIAKVTNLDEEKRRFLVTLKISEVIPPEGDSVSRLINGLQERRVVAEMLAMRDNSEHCQPLASLSVAEKLKLTVDTVKDSGATFKSHDLVGVAILANKYHVMGVNLTPGQKVTAVVLHVDILSASVSVSILPKLLEKKKSLNEGSKYTAMVQHIDKDFAVLSLDGTAQLTVIPTRSHLNEVFLSESERLKGGMILALRS
;
A
#
# COMPACT_ATOMS: atom_id res chain seq x y z
N MET A 1 40.67 27.07 -17.37
CA MET A 1 41.15 26.56 -18.67
C MET A 1 39.89 26.29 -19.48
N ALA A 2 39.50 27.20 -20.37
CA ALA A 2 40.04 27.40 -21.72
C ALA A 2 39.49 26.36 -22.71
N SER A 3 38.86 26.85 -23.76
CA SER A 3 37.92 26.20 -24.70
C SER A 3 38.60 25.46 -25.86
N ALA A 4 37.81 24.66 -26.59
CA ALA A 4 38.00 24.38 -28.02
C ALA A 4 36.69 23.90 -28.69
N GLU A 5 36.12 24.77 -29.52
CA GLU A 5 35.40 24.46 -30.77
C GLU A 5 36.47 23.95 -31.80
N GLU A 6 36.25 23.33 -32.96
CA GLU A 6 35.12 22.94 -33.81
C GLU A 6 35.71 22.08 -34.98
N ASP A 7 34.83 21.61 -35.89
CA ASP A 7 35.01 21.58 -37.35
C ASP A 7 35.41 20.32 -38.18
N PHE A 8 34.88 20.32 -39.41
CA PHE A 8 34.68 19.22 -40.38
C PHE A 8 35.87 18.87 -41.31
N PRO A 9 35.78 17.78 -42.10
CA PRO A 9 35.64 18.01 -43.56
C PRO A 9 34.73 17.05 -44.37
N ARG A 10 34.39 17.53 -45.58
CA ARG A 10 33.69 16.90 -46.74
C ARG A 10 34.65 15.92 -47.48
N GLY A 11 34.31 15.03 -48.44
CA GLY A 11 33.05 14.60 -49.08
C GLY A 11 33.29 14.04 -50.52
N GLY A 12 32.70 12.88 -50.89
CA GLY A 12 32.68 12.29 -52.28
C GLY A 12 33.81 11.29 -52.64
N THR A 13 33.68 10.28 -53.54
CA THR A 13 32.59 9.84 -54.45
C THR A 13 32.70 8.35 -54.90
N ALA A 14 31.57 7.60 -54.98
CA ALA A 14 31.17 6.51 -55.94
C ALA A 14 32.16 5.39 -56.42
N LYS A 15 31.82 4.10 -56.64
CA LYS A 15 30.51 3.41 -56.94
C LYS A 15 30.56 1.84 -56.74
N LYS A 16 29.55 1.32 -56.01
CA LYS A 16 28.77 0.03 -56.06
C LYS A 16 29.11 -1.16 -57.01
N PRO A 17 28.79 -2.45 -56.66
CA PRO A 17 27.43 -3.01 -56.41
C PRO A 17 27.20 -3.61 -55.00
N THR A 18 26.07 -3.42 -54.28
CA THR A 18 24.63 -3.75 -54.54
C THR A 18 24.30 -5.23 -54.28
N GLU A 19 23.33 -5.66 -53.44
CA GLU A 19 22.65 -5.11 -52.23
C GLU A 19 21.80 -6.23 -51.55
N SER A 20 21.36 -6.14 -50.27
CA SER A 20 20.03 -5.63 -49.90
C SER A 20 19.95 -5.30 -48.38
N LYS A 21 19.06 -4.36 -48.01
CA LYS A 21 19.28 -3.45 -46.86
C LYS A 21 18.46 -3.73 -45.59
N ILE A 22 19.15 -3.60 -44.46
CA ILE A 22 18.62 -3.08 -43.19
C ILE A 22 18.97 -1.57 -43.15
N VAL A 23 18.07 -0.68 -42.72
CA VAL A 23 18.44 0.67 -42.23
C VAL A 23 17.53 1.09 -41.07
N VAL A 24 18.17 1.57 -39.99
CA VAL A 24 17.59 2.36 -38.89
C VAL A 24 17.89 3.83 -39.16
N GLN A 25 16.96 4.74 -38.85
CA GLN A 25 17.26 6.19 -38.79
C GLN A 25 16.49 6.91 -37.68
N ARG A 26 17.23 7.68 -36.86
CA ARG A 26 16.80 8.95 -36.23
C ARG A 26 17.12 10.07 -37.26
N SER A 27 16.62 11.30 -37.20
CA SER A 27 16.01 12.14 -36.15
C SER A 27 15.08 13.21 -36.77
N GLU A 28 14.69 14.21 -35.97
CA GLU A 28 13.95 15.46 -36.32
C GLU A 28 12.42 15.28 -36.39
N VAL A 29 11.63 15.83 -35.45
CA VAL A 29 11.42 17.25 -35.06
C VAL A 29 10.71 17.99 -36.19
N ASP A 30 9.38 18.05 -36.07
CA ASP A 30 8.51 18.66 -37.07
C ASP A 30 7.83 19.91 -36.47
N ASN A 31 8.12 21.07 -37.06
CA ASN A 31 7.71 22.37 -36.55
C ASN A 31 6.25 22.66 -36.94
N LEU A 32 5.34 22.64 -35.97
CA LEU A 32 3.90 22.64 -36.22
C LEU A 32 3.26 24.03 -36.52
N PHE A 33 4.01 24.99 -37.09
CA PHE A 33 3.45 26.26 -37.58
C PHE A 33 4.21 26.83 -38.78
N GLN A 34 3.63 26.70 -39.97
CA GLN A 34 3.61 27.79 -40.95
C GLN A 34 2.50 27.58 -41.99
N SER A 35 1.88 28.68 -42.41
CA SER A 35 0.79 28.74 -43.37
C SER A 35 1.30 29.13 -44.75
N ASN A 36 0.82 28.49 -45.83
CA ASN A 36 0.29 29.28 -46.96
C ASN A 36 -0.58 28.51 -47.97
N GLU A 37 -1.63 29.24 -48.36
CA GLU A 37 -2.35 29.36 -49.63
C GLU A 37 -2.26 28.34 -50.79
N GLN A 38 -3.47 28.10 -51.35
CA GLN A 38 -3.83 27.97 -52.78
C GLN A 38 -3.20 26.87 -53.66
N ALA A 39 -4.05 26.01 -54.25
CA ALA A 39 -4.42 26.16 -55.67
C ALA A 39 -5.46 25.12 -56.14
N GLU A 40 -6.09 25.42 -57.28
CA GLU A 40 -7.31 24.78 -57.77
C GLU A 40 -7.10 23.78 -58.94
N THR A 41 -8.01 22.80 -59.03
CA THR A 41 -8.59 22.21 -60.27
C THR A 41 -7.94 21.04 -61.07
N LYS A 42 -8.88 20.22 -61.59
CA LYS A 42 -8.84 19.32 -62.79
C LYS A 42 -8.15 17.95 -62.63
N LYS A 43 -8.64 16.85 -63.23
CA LYS A 43 -9.95 16.53 -63.90
C LYS A 43 -9.99 15.01 -64.20
N ARG A 44 -11.18 14.39 -64.06
CA ARG A 44 -11.69 13.25 -64.90
C ARG A 44 -10.89 11.91 -64.83
N LYS A 45 -11.41 10.73 -65.20
CA LYS A 45 -12.68 10.31 -65.85
C LYS A 45 -12.95 8.82 -65.52
N GLY A 46 -14.20 8.40 -65.45
CA GLY A 46 -14.59 6.97 -65.40
C GLY A 46 -16.09 6.81 -65.14
N TRP A 47 -16.87 6.43 -66.16
CA TRP A 47 -18.34 6.41 -66.13
C TRP A 47 -18.85 5.32 -67.07
N VAL A 48 -19.91 4.60 -66.67
CA VAL A 48 -21.05 4.01 -67.45
C VAL A 48 -21.71 2.95 -66.52
N LYS A 49 -22.90 3.20 -65.94
CA LYS A 49 -24.28 2.77 -66.38
C LYS A 49 -24.56 1.28 -66.14
N ASP A 50 -25.77 0.79 -65.90
CA ASP A 50 -27.14 1.33 -65.63
C ASP A 50 -27.77 0.32 -64.61
N ASP A 51 -28.89 0.53 -63.90
CA ASP A 51 -30.26 0.61 -64.45
C ASP A 51 -31.31 1.12 -63.42
N ALA A 52 -32.54 1.36 -63.88
CA ALA A 52 -33.44 2.38 -63.33
C ALA A 52 -34.63 1.89 -62.47
N LYS A 53 -35.25 2.83 -61.74
CA LYS A 53 -36.69 3.17 -61.91
C LYS A 53 -37.09 4.54 -61.35
N LYS A 54 -38.17 5.11 -61.91
CA LYS A 54 -38.60 6.53 -61.82
C LYS A 54 -39.95 6.70 -61.08
N PRO A 55 -40.36 7.95 -60.71
CA PRO A 55 -41.47 8.26 -59.80
C PRO A 55 -42.81 8.57 -60.51
N LYS A 56 -43.87 8.88 -59.72
CA LYS A 56 -45.13 9.52 -60.18
C LYS A 56 -45.55 10.72 -59.29
N LYS A 57 -46.49 11.54 -59.80
CA LYS A 57 -46.65 12.99 -59.54
C LYS A 57 -48.03 13.40 -59.00
N GLN A 58 -48.03 14.48 -58.18
CA GLN A 58 -48.90 15.70 -58.18
C GLN A 58 -50.43 15.64 -58.42
N LYS A 59 -51.18 16.48 -57.66
CA LYS A 59 -51.90 17.71 -58.13
C LYS A 59 -52.76 18.33 -57.00
N THR A 60 -52.49 19.54 -56.48
CA THR A 60 -52.84 20.93 -56.91
C THR A 60 -54.27 21.44 -56.65
N ALA A 61 -54.39 22.55 -55.91
CA ALA A 61 -55.44 23.57 -55.99
C ALA A 61 -54.79 24.98 -55.84
N LYS A 62 -55.41 26.08 -56.31
CA LYS A 62 -54.72 27.36 -56.58
C LYS A 62 -55.63 28.61 -56.40
N GLY A 63 -55.05 29.70 -55.87
CA GLY A 63 -55.60 31.08 -55.87
C GLY A 63 -55.85 31.64 -54.47
N LYS A 64 -55.73 32.94 -54.18
CA LYS A 64 -55.08 34.10 -54.86
C LYS A 64 -54.86 35.22 -53.79
N ASP A 65 -53.97 36.19 -54.04
CA ASP A 65 -53.54 37.37 -53.21
C ASP A 65 -54.43 37.79 -52.01
N ASP A 66 -53.88 38.13 -50.83
CA ASP A 66 -53.10 39.37 -50.62
C ASP A 66 -52.19 39.37 -49.37
N GLY A 67 -51.18 40.26 -49.35
CA GLY A 67 -50.56 40.85 -48.14
C GLY A 67 -49.86 39.97 -47.07
N LEU A 68 -48.53 39.98 -47.05
CA LEU A 68 -47.62 39.77 -45.88
C LEU A 68 -48.04 38.73 -44.80
N SER A 69 -47.39 37.55 -44.79
CA SER A 69 -47.28 36.74 -43.57
C SER A 69 -45.85 36.24 -43.30
N LEU A 70 -45.33 36.62 -42.15
CA LEU A 70 -44.22 35.95 -41.45
C LEU A 70 -44.80 35.18 -40.24
N ASN A 71 -44.00 34.30 -39.64
CA ASN A 71 -44.27 33.53 -38.41
C ASN A 71 -44.92 32.13 -38.56
N ALA A 72 -44.33 31.29 -39.40
CA ALA A 72 -44.51 29.83 -39.32
C ALA A 72 -43.53 29.18 -38.30
N ALA A 73 -43.65 29.55 -37.02
CA ALA A 73 -42.89 28.94 -35.91
C ALA A 73 -43.58 29.07 -34.52
N ALA A 74 -44.36 30.12 -34.30
CA ALA A 74 -44.89 30.46 -32.97
C ALA A 74 -46.21 29.72 -32.62
N LYS A 75 -46.15 28.45 -32.17
CA LYS A 75 -47.30 27.78 -31.53
C LYS A 75 -47.04 27.05 -30.21
N CYS A 76 -45.80 26.70 -29.86
CA CYS A 76 -45.43 26.18 -28.54
C CYS A 76 -44.13 26.83 -28.04
N VAL A 77 -44.00 26.97 -26.72
CA VAL A 77 -42.70 27.14 -26.06
C VAL A 77 -42.06 25.76 -25.95
N GLU A 78 -40.80 25.63 -26.37
CA GLU A 78 -40.02 24.39 -26.30
C GLU A 78 -38.71 24.63 -25.54
N ILE A 79 -38.28 23.65 -24.74
CA ILE A 79 -36.96 23.65 -24.10
C ILE A 79 -35.88 23.68 -25.20
N LEU A 80 -34.82 24.46 -25.00
CA LEU A 80 -33.68 24.47 -25.93
C LEU A 80 -32.97 23.11 -25.95
N HIS A 81 -33.12 22.38 -27.06
CA HIS A 81 -32.42 21.13 -27.29
C HIS A 81 -31.01 21.35 -27.83
N ILE A 82 -30.05 20.51 -27.43
CA ILE A 82 -28.65 20.55 -27.91
C ILE A 82 -28.50 20.49 -29.44
N LYS A 83 -29.49 19.94 -30.15
CA LYS A 83 -29.54 19.90 -31.62
C LYS A 83 -29.85 21.26 -32.27
N ASN A 84 -30.41 22.19 -31.51
CA ASN A 84 -30.80 23.52 -31.97
C ASN A 84 -29.70 24.57 -31.67
N VAL A 85 -28.75 24.23 -30.80
CA VAL A 85 -27.57 25.05 -30.50
C VAL A 85 -26.72 25.19 -31.77
N LYS A 86 -26.23 26.41 -32.04
CA LYS A 86 -25.38 26.72 -33.20
C LYS A 86 -24.14 27.50 -32.76
N GLU A 87 -23.09 27.44 -33.57
CA GLU A 87 -21.90 28.27 -33.40
C GLU A 87 -22.27 29.75 -33.51
N GLY A 88 -21.69 30.59 -32.63
CA GLY A 88 -22.05 32.00 -32.48
C GLY A 88 -23.28 32.28 -31.60
N MET A 89 -23.97 31.26 -31.07
CA MET A 89 -25.04 31.46 -30.09
C MET A 89 -24.46 31.97 -28.76
N LEU A 90 -25.08 33.01 -28.19
CA LEU A 90 -24.69 33.60 -26.91
C LEU A 90 -25.49 32.97 -25.78
N MET A 91 -24.83 32.57 -24.69
CA MET A 91 -25.48 31.94 -23.53
C MET A 91 -24.89 32.47 -22.21
N LEU A 92 -25.72 32.54 -21.17
CA LEU A 92 -25.33 32.68 -19.78
C LEU A 92 -25.11 31.28 -19.21
N GLY A 93 -23.94 31.03 -18.63
CA GLY A 93 -23.62 29.76 -17.99
C GLY A 93 -23.12 29.95 -16.56
N CYS A 94 -23.17 28.89 -15.77
CA CYS A 94 -22.59 28.82 -14.42
C CYS A 94 -21.34 27.95 -14.44
N VAL A 95 -20.23 28.43 -13.91
CA VAL A 95 -19.04 27.61 -13.65
C VAL A 95 -19.42 26.49 -12.69
N LYS A 96 -19.17 25.23 -13.08
CA LYS A 96 -19.54 24.04 -12.33
C LYS A 96 -18.32 23.34 -11.72
N GLU A 97 -17.36 22.99 -12.56
CA GLU A 97 -16.06 22.39 -12.18
C GLU A 97 -14.94 23.18 -12.86
N VAL A 98 -13.82 23.37 -12.16
CA VAL A 98 -12.64 24.07 -12.68
C VAL A 98 -11.46 23.10 -12.58
N ALA A 99 -10.89 22.71 -13.71
CA ALA A 99 -9.65 21.94 -13.79
C ALA A 99 -8.53 22.82 -14.38
N ASP A 100 -7.28 22.38 -14.30
CA ASP A 100 -6.10 23.20 -14.65
C ASP A 100 -6.12 23.77 -16.08
N PHE A 101 -6.72 23.06 -17.03
CA PHE A 101 -6.71 23.41 -18.47
C PHE A 101 -8.10 23.59 -19.10
N GLU A 102 -9.18 23.28 -18.38
CA GLU A 102 -10.56 23.33 -18.87
C GLU A 102 -11.55 23.63 -17.74
N VAL A 103 -12.50 24.53 -18.00
CA VAL A 103 -13.63 24.83 -17.11
C VAL A 103 -14.88 24.16 -17.64
N THR A 104 -15.58 23.39 -16.81
CA THR A 104 -16.90 22.84 -17.15
C THR A 104 -17.98 23.83 -16.73
N VAL A 105 -18.83 24.19 -17.68
CA VAL A 105 -19.86 25.21 -17.55
C VAL A 105 -21.24 24.56 -17.67
N SER A 106 -22.08 24.74 -16.65
CA SER A 106 -23.50 24.41 -16.71
C SER A 106 -24.21 25.46 -17.55
N LEU A 107 -24.79 25.05 -18.66
CA LEU A 107 -25.60 25.89 -19.55
C LEU A 107 -27.09 25.73 -19.19
N PRO A 108 -27.96 26.65 -19.64
CA PRO A 108 -29.40 26.55 -19.44
C PRO A 108 -29.97 25.27 -20.05
N CYS A 109 -31.15 24.85 -19.57
CA CYS A 109 -31.84 23.65 -20.03
C CYS A 109 -31.04 22.34 -19.81
N CYS A 110 -30.29 22.27 -18.70
CA CYS A 110 -29.46 21.13 -18.28
C CYS A 110 -28.36 20.72 -19.28
N MET A 111 -27.91 21.64 -20.13
CA MET A 111 -26.79 21.40 -21.05
C MET A 111 -25.44 21.65 -20.36
N GLN A 112 -24.37 21.10 -20.92
CA GLN A 112 -23.00 21.30 -20.45
C GLN A 112 -22.11 21.74 -21.61
N GLY A 113 -21.23 22.69 -21.35
CA GLY A 113 -20.20 23.13 -22.28
C GLY A 113 -18.84 23.21 -21.60
N PHE A 114 -17.79 23.21 -22.42
CA PHE A 114 -16.40 23.14 -21.99
C PHE A 114 -15.66 24.38 -22.47
N LEU A 115 -14.99 25.09 -21.56
CA LEU A 115 -14.20 26.28 -21.84
C LEU A 115 -12.73 25.93 -21.68
N SER A 116 -12.01 25.80 -22.80
CA SER A 116 -10.56 25.58 -22.79
C SER A 116 -9.79 26.82 -22.33
N ILE A 117 -8.64 26.62 -21.68
CA ILE A 117 -7.67 27.65 -21.26
C ILE A 117 -7.34 28.68 -22.38
N LYS A 118 -7.34 28.26 -23.64
CA LYS A 118 -7.05 29.12 -24.81
C LYS A 118 -8.18 30.07 -25.20
N ASN A 119 -9.38 29.89 -24.66
CA ASN A 119 -10.61 30.56 -25.08
C ASN A 119 -11.06 31.66 -24.09
N ILE A 120 -10.17 32.12 -23.20
CA ILE A 120 -10.47 33.06 -22.11
C ILE A 120 -10.20 34.52 -22.50
N SER A 121 -8.98 34.85 -22.91
CA SER A 121 -8.61 36.17 -23.46
C SER A 121 -7.30 36.08 -24.22
N ASP A 122 -7.07 37.04 -25.13
CA ASP A 122 -5.83 37.08 -25.90
C ASP A 122 -4.63 37.38 -25.01
N SER A 123 -4.76 38.29 -24.04
CA SER A 123 -3.67 38.68 -23.13
C SER A 123 -3.23 37.51 -22.24
N TYR A 124 -4.18 36.75 -21.69
CA TYR A 124 -3.86 35.54 -20.92
C TYR A 124 -3.25 34.43 -21.81
N THR A 125 -3.74 34.29 -23.05
CA THR A 125 -3.15 33.32 -24.00
C THR A 125 -1.72 33.68 -24.40
N LYS A 126 -1.40 34.98 -24.49
CA LYS A 126 -0.03 35.48 -24.74
C LYS A 126 0.91 35.19 -23.58
N LEU A 127 0.50 35.50 -22.35
CA LEU A 127 1.29 35.19 -21.15
C LEU A 127 1.61 33.69 -21.08
N LEU A 128 0.64 32.82 -21.37
CA LEU A 128 0.86 31.37 -21.44
C LEU A 128 1.84 30.95 -22.54
N SER A 129 1.91 31.63 -23.68
CA SER A 129 2.92 31.33 -24.71
C SER A 129 4.31 31.85 -24.34
N GLU A 130 4.40 33.08 -23.80
CA GLU A 130 5.67 33.69 -23.39
C GLU A 130 6.32 32.88 -22.25
N GLN A 131 5.54 32.42 -21.28
CA GLN A 131 6.00 31.55 -20.18
C GLN A 131 6.34 30.12 -20.60
N LEU A 132 5.88 29.64 -21.77
CA LEU A 132 6.30 28.35 -22.34
C LEU A 132 7.66 28.44 -23.07
N GLU A 133 8.14 29.65 -23.35
CA GLU A 133 9.43 29.91 -24.02
C GLU A 133 10.55 30.28 -23.02
N SER A 134 10.22 30.63 -21.78
CA SER A 134 11.16 30.91 -20.68
C SER A 134 11.36 29.72 -19.73
N ASP A 135 12.60 29.44 -19.33
CA ASP A 135 12.93 28.44 -18.28
C ASP A 135 12.57 28.92 -16.84
N ASP A 136 12.13 30.18 -16.68
CA ASP A 136 11.77 30.75 -15.38
C ASP A 136 10.43 30.21 -14.85
N THR A 137 10.46 29.67 -13.63
CA THR A 137 9.34 28.98 -12.97
C THR A 137 8.50 29.91 -12.11
N GLU A 138 8.05 31.05 -12.65
CA GLU A 138 6.99 31.84 -12.00
C GLU A 138 5.64 31.12 -12.10
N ASP A 139 4.86 31.15 -11.01
CA ASP A 139 3.61 30.40 -10.88
C ASP A 139 2.58 30.81 -11.96
N ILE A 140 2.37 29.93 -12.95
CA ILE A 140 1.28 30.06 -13.93
C ILE A 140 -0.03 30.20 -13.15
N CYS A 141 -0.76 31.30 -13.39
CA CYS A 141 -2.03 31.58 -12.73
C CYS A 141 -3.12 30.59 -13.18
N SER A 142 -3.15 29.41 -12.56
CA SER A 142 -4.02 28.30 -12.93
C SER A 142 -5.51 28.69 -12.91
N LEU A 143 -6.32 28.01 -13.74
CA LEU A 143 -7.76 28.31 -13.88
C LEU A 143 -8.56 28.36 -12.56
N PRO A 144 -8.26 27.54 -11.52
CA PRO A 144 -8.88 27.68 -10.19
C PRO A 144 -8.70 29.05 -9.51
N HIS A 145 -7.71 29.85 -9.92
CA HIS A 145 -7.54 31.23 -9.46
C HIS A 145 -8.38 32.24 -10.25
N LEU A 146 -8.73 31.94 -11.50
CA LEU A 146 -9.48 32.84 -12.39
C LEU A 146 -11.01 32.60 -12.33
N PHE A 147 -11.42 31.36 -12.09
CA PHE A 147 -12.82 30.95 -12.03
C PHE A 147 -13.11 30.20 -10.74
N SER A 148 -14.23 30.53 -10.10
CA SER A 148 -14.77 29.80 -8.95
C SER A 148 -16.08 29.09 -9.30
N PRO A 149 -16.33 27.86 -8.81
CA PRO A 149 -17.65 27.23 -8.90
C PRO A 149 -18.76 28.17 -8.39
N GLY A 150 -19.89 28.21 -9.11
CA GLY A 150 -21.03 29.10 -8.83
C GLY A 150 -20.95 30.48 -9.47
N MET A 151 -19.84 30.81 -10.14
CA MET A 151 -19.69 32.06 -10.89
C MET A 151 -20.51 32.05 -12.18
N LEU A 152 -21.32 33.09 -12.40
CA LEU A 152 -22.01 33.32 -13.67
C LEU A 152 -21.06 33.92 -14.70
N ILE A 153 -21.04 33.34 -15.90
CA ILE A 153 -20.21 33.76 -17.03
C ILE A 153 -21.03 33.85 -18.32
N ARG A 154 -20.70 34.82 -19.16
CA ARG A 154 -21.26 34.96 -20.51
C ARG A 154 -20.32 34.29 -21.50
N CYS A 155 -20.83 33.29 -22.20
CA CYS A 155 -20.06 32.51 -23.17
C CYS A 155 -20.73 32.51 -24.54
N VAL A 156 -19.92 32.44 -25.58
CA VAL A 156 -20.37 32.13 -26.94
C VAL A 156 -20.03 30.67 -27.26
N VAL A 157 -20.92 29.99 -28.00
CA VAL A 157 -20.64 28.68 -28.59
C VAL A 157 -19.60 28.87 -29.69
N ALA A 158 -18.35 28.54 -29.38
CA ALA A 158 -17.21 28.71 -30.28
C ALA A 158 -17.15 27.59 -31.33
N LYS A 159 -17.47 26.36 -30.95
CA LYS A 159 -17.47 25.19 -31.84
C LYS A 159 -18.39 24.07 -31.33
N LEU A 160 -18.94 23.28 -32.25
CA LEU A 160 -19.71 22.06 -31.93
C LEU A 160 -18.99 20.80 -32.43
N ASP A 161 -18.43 20.02 -31.51
CA ASP A 161 -17.72 18.77 -31.82
C ASP A 161 -18.61 17.54 -31.59
N THR A 162 -18.43 16.49 -32.41
CA THR A 162 -19.16 15.21 -32.23
C THR A 162 -18.24 14.19 -31.57
N ALA A 163 -18.55 13.77 -30.35
CA ALA A 163 -17.79 12.76 -29.63
C ALA A 163 -17.94 11.36 -30.26
N LYS A 164 -17.01 10.45 -29.97
CA LYS A 164 -16.98 9.07 -30.52
C LYS A 164 -18.23 8.21 -30.23
N GLY A 165 -19.13 8.66 -29.36
CA GLY A 165 -20.43 8.04 -29.07
C GLY A 165 -21.65 8.73 -29.72
N GLY A 166 -21.45 9.72 -30.60
CA GLY A 166 -22.53 10.46 -31.27
C GLY A 166 -23.18 11.57 -30.44
N SER A 167 -22.67 11.85 -29.23
CA SER A 167 -23.06 13.03 -28.45
C SER A 167 -22.34 14.29 -28.93
N LEU A 168 -23.07 15.40 -29.04
CA LEU A 168 -22.51 16.72 -29.30
C LEU A 168 -21.80 17.23 -28.04
N SER A 169 -20.63 17.83 -28.23
CA SER A 169 -19.83 18.53 -27.22
C SER A 169 -19.80 20.02 -27.59
N ILE A 170 -20.17 20.87 -26.64
CA ILE A 170 -20.25 22.33 -26.83
C ILE A 170 -18.92 22.93 -26.35
N GLN A 171 -18.10 23.43 -27.27
CA GLN A 171 -16.90 24.19 -26.95
C GLN A 171 -17.26 25.67 -26.83
N LEU A 172 -16.92 26.25 -25.69
CA LEU A 172 -17.26 27.62 -25.31
C LEU A 172 -16.06 28.55 -25.42
N SER A 173 -16.35 29.84 -25.53
CA SER A 173 -15.38 30.91 -25.28
C SER A 173 -16.01 32.03 -24.48
N VAL A 174 -15.24 32.60 -23.54
CA VAL A 174 -15.57 33.84 -22.84
C VAL A 174 -14.75 35.03 -23.36
N ASN A 175 -13.93 34.81 -24.39
CA ASN A 175 -13.06 35.83 -24.99
C ASN A 175 -13.90 37.05 -25.38
N PRO A 176 -13.63 38.24 -24.81
CA PRO A 176 -14.40 39.45 -25.06
C PRO A 176 -14.55 39.76 -26.56
N LYS A 177 -13.54 39.46 -27.39
CA LYS A 177 -13.57 39.67 -28.85
C LYS A 177 -14.61 38.83 -29.58
N LEU A 178 -14.94 37.66 -29.03
CA LEU A 178 -15.95 36.75 -29.60
C LEU A 178 -17.33 36.99 -28.99
N VAL A 179 -17.40 37.24 -27.67
CA VAL A 179 -18.66 37.49 -26.96
C VAL A 179 -19.25 38.86 -27.33
N ASN A 180 -18.42 39.90 -27.43
CA ASN A 180 -18.83 41.27 -27.76
C ASN A 180 -18.67 41.59 -29.26
N LYS A 181 -18.47 40.58 -30.13
CA LYS A 181 -18.15 40.72 -31.57
C LYS A 181 -19.09 41.66 -32.36
N ALA A 182 -20.32 41.83 -31.91
CA ALA A 182 -21.34 42.67 -32.53
C ALA A 182 -21.28 44.16 -32.13
N LEU A 183 -20.43 44.52 -31.17
CA LEU A 183 -20.30 45.89 -30.67
C LEU A 183 -19.15 46.63 -31.39
N THR A 184 -19.41 47.88 -31.75
CA THR A 184 -18.44 48.84 -32.27
C THR A 184 -18.25 49.95 -31.24
N SER A 185 -17.14 50.69 -31.28
CA SER A 185 -16.92 51.81 -30.35
C SER A 185 -18.08 52.83 -30.35
N SER A 186 -18.69 53.04 -31.52
CA SER A 186 -19.84 53.91 -31.73
C SER A 186 -21.19 53.37 -31.19
N SER A 187 -21.30 52.07 -30.89
CA SER A 187 -22.53 51.48 -30.34
C SER A 187 -22.55 51.40 -28.81
N LEU A 188 -21.43 51.76 -28.16
CA LEU A 188 -21.29 51.74 -26.71
C LEU A 188 -21.99 52.93 -26.05
N LYS A 189 -22.77 52.63 -25.00
CA LYS A 189 -23.47 53.62 -24.19
C LYS A 189 -23.30 53.33 -22.70
N ALA A 190 -23.42 54.37 -21.88
CA ALA A 190 -23.54 54.24 -20.44
C ALA A 190 -24.74 53.34 -20.06
N GLY A 191 -24.57 52.56 -18.99
CA GLY A 191 -25.57 51.59 -18.52
C GLY A 191 -25.46 50.20 -19.14
N MET A 192 -24.75 50.01 -20.25
CA MET A 192 -24.49 48.67 -20.81
C MET A 192 -23.63 47.82 -19.88
N ILE A 193 -23.93 46.53 -19.75
CA ILE A 193 -23.07 45.55 -19.07
C ILE A 193 -22.33 44.76 -20.14
N LEU A 194 -21.00 44.71 -20.07
CA LEU A 194 -20.17 43.98 -21.03
C LEU A 194 -19.53 42.75 -20.39
N SER A 195 -19.01 41.85 -21.23
CA SER A 195 -18.04 40.83 -20.78
C SER A 195 -16.63 41.42 -20.94
N GLY A 196 -15.76 41.25 -19.97
CA GLY A 196 -14.37 41.69 -20.06
C GLY A 196 -13.42 40.79 -19.29
N CYS A 197 -12.13 40.84 -19.64
CA CYS A 197 -11.06 40.14 -18.95
C CYS A 197 -9.97 41.15 -18.56
N VAL A 198 -9.36 41.02 -17.38
CA VAL A 198 -8.26 41.91 -16.97
C VAL A 198 -7.08 41.74 -17.93
N GLU A 199 -6.66 42.84 -18.56
CA GLU A 199 -5.51 42.90 -19.48
C GLU A 199 -4.22 43.24 -18.73
N SER A 200 -4.27 44.24 -17.85
CA SER A 200 -3.16 44.62 -16.96
C SER A 200 -3.69 45.16 -15.63
N VAL A 201 -2.87 45.05 -14.59
CA VAL A 201 -3.11 45.60 -13.26
C VAL A 201 -2.19 46.81 -13.08
N GLU A 202 -2.74 47.94 -12.62
CA GLU A 202 -2.03 49.20 -12.41
C GLU A 202 -2.23 49.69 -10.97
N ASP A 203 -1.38 50.61 -10.48
CA ASP A 203 -1.42 51.12 -9.09
C ASP A 203 -2.79 51.70 -8.66
N HIS A 204 -3.57 52.20 -9.63
CA HIS A 204 -4.82 52.94 -9.39
C HIS A 204 -6.09 52.22 -9.91
N GLY A 205 -5.96 51.02 -10.47
CA GLY A 205 -7.05 50.25 -11.07
C GLY A 205 -6.56 49.17 -12.03
N CYS A 206 -7.44 48.67 -12.90
CA CYS A 206 -7.07 47.69 -13.93
C CYS A 206 -7.52 48.14 -15.32
N ILE A 207 -6.73 47.80 -16.34
CA ILE A 207 -7.18 47.83 -17.72
C ILE A 207 -7.93 46.52 -18.00
N VAL A 208 -9.10 46.62 -18.62
CA VAL A 208 -9.97 45.49 -18.94
C VAL A 208 -10.13 45.41 -20.46
N ASP A 209 -9.72 44.28 -21.05
CA ASP A 209 -10.05 43.98 -22.44
C ASP A 209 -11.55 43.69 -22.54
N ILE A 210 -12.25 44.52 -23.29
CA ILE A 210 -13.67 44.35 -23.64
C ILE A 210 -13.85 43.85 -25.08
N GLY A 211 -12.77 43.55 -25.79
CA GLY A 211 -12.78 42.93 -27.12
C GLY A 211 -13.17 43.85 -28.28
N ILE A 212 -13.29 45.16 -28.05
CA ILE A 212 -13.71 46.14 -29.04
C ILE A 212 -12.50 46.95 -29.52
N ASN A 213 -12.12 46.76 -30.78
CA ASN A 213 -10.96 47.41 -31.39
C ASN A 213 -10.97 48.94 -31.19
N GLY A 214 -9.84 49.48 -30.74
CA GLY A 214 -9.65 50.93 -30.53
C GLY A 214 -10.27 51.50 -29.25
N SER A 215 -10.87 50.66 -28.39
CA SER A 215 -11.49 51.08 -27.12
C SER A 215 -10.65 50.61 -25.94
N LYS A 216 -10.26 51.51 -25.03
CA LYS A 216 -9.61 51.17 -23.76
C LYS A 216 -10.60 51.35 -22.60
N ALA A 217 -10.78 50.30 -21.80
CA ALA A 217 -11.67 50.32 -20.65
C ALA A 217 -10.88 50.22 -19.34
N PHE A 218 -11.19 51.10 -18.39
CA PHE A 218 -10.50 51.22 -17.11
C PHE A 218 -11.47 51.01 -15.94
N LEU A 219 -11.08 50.16 -14.99
CA LEU A 219 -11.81 49.86 -13.76
C LEU A 219 -11.06 50.47 -12.55
N PRO A 220 -11.59 51.50 -11.87
CA PRO A 220 -10.90 52.17 -10.76
C PRO A 220 -10.77 51.28 -9.50
N MET A 221 -9.66 51.41 -8.75
CA MET A 221 -9.42 50.60 -7.54
C MET A 221 -10.48 50.76 -6.44
N LYS A 222 -11.20 51.89 -6.41
CA LYS A 222 -12.31 52.14 -5.47
C LYS A 222 -13.49 51.19 -5.69
N GLU A 223 -13.74 50.78 -6.93
CA GLU A 223 -14.78 49.83 -7.30
C GLU A 223 -14.39 48.39 -6.91
N ILE A 224 -13.10 48.09 -6.97
CA ILE A 224 -12.53 46.75 -6.69
C ILE A 224 -12.52 46.45 -5.18
N LYS A 225 -12.30 47.48 -4.33
CA LYS A 225 -12.28 47.37 -2.86
C LYS A 225 -13.58 47.84 -2.18
N GLY A 226 -14.70 47.89 -2.91
CA GLY A 226 -15.97 48.43 -2.41
C GLY A 226 -16.76 47.43 -1.55
N GLU A 227 -17.53 47.93 -0.57
CA GLU A 227 -18.27 47.12 0.43
C GLU A 227 -19.20 46.04 -0.16
N GLN A 228 -19.70 46.23 -1.38
CA GLN A 228 -20.59 45.27 -2.06
C GLN A 228 -19.85 44.21 -2.89
N ASN A 229 -18.59 44.46 -3.26
CA ASN A 229 -17.84 43.67 -4.24
C ASN A 229 -16.39 43.50 -3.77
N ASN A 230 -16.15 42.71 -2.73
CA ASN A 230 -14.79 42.28 -2.35
C ASN A 230 -14.22 41.28 -3.38
N LEU A 231 -13.96 41.76 -4.60
CA LEU A 231 -13.03 41.11 -5.51
C LEU A 231 -11.64 41.35 -4.91
N GLY A 232 -10.91 40.26 -4.67
CA GLY A 232 -9.58 40.33 -4.08
C GLY A 232 -8.54 40.92 -5.06
N GLU A 233 -7.29 40.48 -4.91
CA GLU A 233 -6.23 40.83 -5.84
C GLU A 233 -6.54 40.27 -7.25
N LEU A 234 -6.93 41.16 -8.16
CA LEU A 234 -7.24 40.80 -9.55
C LEU A 234 -5.97 40.39 -10.28
N LYS A 235 -6.04 39.27 -11.02
CA LYS A 235 -4.93 38.77 -11.85
C LYS A 235 -5.25 38.95 -13.34
N VAL A 236 -4.21 39.00 -14.18
CA VAL A 236 -4.39 39.06 -15.64
C VAL A 236 -5.15 37.81 -16.12
N GLY A 237 -6.13 38.02 -17.00
CA GLY A 237 -7.06 36.98 -17.44
C GLY A 237 -8.31 36.79 -16.56
N GLN A 238 -8.42 37.48 -15.42
CA GLN A 238 -9.60 37.40 -14.56
C GLN A 238 -10.86 37.86 -15.29
N TYR A 239 -11.87 37.01 -15.34
CA TYR A 239 -13.16 37.30 -16.00
C TYR A 239 -14.01 38.24 -15.14
N LEU A 240 -14.63 39.22 -15.78
CA LEU A 240 -15.46 40.27 -15.18
C LEU A 240 -16.70 40.56 -16.05
N THR A 241 -17.80 40.98 -15.40
CA THR A 241 -19.01 41.51 -16.06
C THR A 241 -19.26 42.96 -15.68
N PRO A 242 -18.38 43.91 -16.10
CA PRO A 242 -18.47 45.30 -15.67
C PRO A 242 -19.64 46.05 -16.32
N LYS A 243 -20.18 47.04 -15.60
CA LYS A 243 -21.12 48.02 -16.14
C LYS A 243 -20.35 49.25 -16.64
N VAL A 244 -20.66 49.68 -17.86
CA VAL A 244 -20.18 50.93 -18.47
C VAL A 244 -20.79 52.12 -17.72
N GLU A 245 -19.97 52.87 -17.00
CA GLU A 245 -20.37 54.08 -16.27
C GLU A 245 -20.38 55.29 -17.22
N GLU A 246 -19.30 55.46 -17.99
CA GLU A 246 -19.09 56.64 -18.84
C GLU A 246 -18.34 56.25 -20.13
N VAL A 247 -18.73 56.84 -21.25
CA VAL A 247 -18.10 56.63 -22.56
C VAL A 247 -17.59 57.97 -23.10
N LYS A 248 -16.28 58.08 -23.33
CA LYS A 248 -15.60 59.28 -23.83
C LYS A 248 -14.99 59.05 -25.20
N ASN A 249 -14.78 60.15 -25.93
CA ASN A 249 -14.06 60.18 -27.21
C ASN A 249 -14.58 59.14 -28.22
N GLU A 250 -15.89 59.15 -28.49
CA GLU A 250 -16.55 58.26 -29.47
C GLU A 250 -16.32 56.75 -29.22
N GLY A 251 -16.21 56.36 -27.94
CA GLY A 251 -15.98 54.98 -27.50
C GLY A 251 -14.52 54.62 -27.22
N ARG A 252 -13.55 55.50 -27.49
CA ARG A 252 -12.13 55.18 -27.31
C ARG A 252 -11.69 55.03 -25.85
N MET A 253 -12.34 55.73 -24.92
CA MET A 253 -12.02 55.67 -23.49
C MET A 253 -13.30 55.41 -22.69
N ILE A 254 -13.29 54.33 -21.92
CA ILE A 254 -14.48 53.82 -21.22
C ILE A 254 -14.15 53.67 -19.75
N ARG A 255 -15.03 54.19 -18.90
CA ARG A 255 -14.96 54.01 -17.45
C ARG A 255 -15.92 52.91 -17.02
N LEU A 256 -15.42 51.95 -16.27
CA LEU A 256 -16.14 50.79 -15.79
C LEU A 256 -16.45 50.90 -14.29
N SER A 257 -17.54 50.27 -13.88
CA SER A 257 -17.95 50.06 -12.49
C SER A 257 -18.13 48.56 -12.22
N ALA A 258 -17.89 48.11 -10.99
CA ALA A 258 -17.87 46.69 -10.60
C ALA A 258 -19.27 46.07 -10.41
N ILE A 259 -20.31 46.65 -11.01
CA ILE A 259 -21.71 46.24 -10.82
C ILE A 259 -22.04 45.04 -11.74
N ALA A 260 -22.24 43.87 -11.15
CA ALA A 260 -22.47 42.62 -11.87
C ALA A 260 -23.82 42.54 -12.62
N GLN A 261 -24.83 43.34 -12.23
CA GLN A 261 -26.17 43.25 -12.82
C GLN A 261 -26.88 44.61 -12.91
N ALA A 262 -27.58 44.84 -14.01
CA ALA A 262 -28.35 46.06 -14.30
C ALA A 262 -29.55 45.74 -15.21
N CYS A 263 -30.58 46.58 -15.14
CA CYS A 263 -31.73 46.51 -16.02
C CYS A 263 -31.45 47.22 -17.34
N ALA A 264 -31.81 46.58 -18.45
CA ALA A 264 -31.82 47.18 -19.78
C ALA A 264 -32.98 48.19 -19.89
N GLU A 265 -32.67 49.35 -20.46
CA GLU A 265 -33.59 50.45 -20.70
C GLU A 265 -33.71 50.73 -22.21
N THR A 266 -34.84 51.27 -22.64
CA THR A 266 -35.14 51.47 -24.08
C THR A 266 -34.21 52.48 -24.75
N GLU A 267 -33.71 53.47 -24.00
CA GLU A 267 -32.82 54.54 -24.50
C GLU A 267 -31.46 54.03 -25.00
N GLN A 268 -31.06 52.82 -24.57
CA GLN A 268 -29.80 52.21 -24.93
C GLN A 268 -29.78 51.67 -26.38
N GLY A 269 -30.94 51.52 -27.05
CA GLY A 269 -30.99 51.18 -28.48
C GLY A 269 -30.57 49.75 -28.79
N TRP A 270 -31.16 48.79 -28.07
CA TRP A 270 -30.87 47.37 -28.17
C TRP A 270 -31.29 46.75 -29.51
N ASN A 271 -30.51 45.77 -29.95
CA ASN A 271 -30.77 44.88 -31.08
C ASN A 271 -30.42 43.43 -30.68
N LEU A 272 -30.78 42.45 -31.50
CA LEU A 272 -30.55 41.04 -31.20
C LEU A 272 -29.08 40.61 -31.14
N THR A 273 -28.14 41.43 -31.62
CA THR A 273 -26.70 41.09 -31.60
C THR A 273 -25.95 41.74 -30.44
N ASN A 274 -26.48 42.82 -29.85
CA ASN A 274 -25.93 43.45 -28.64
C ASN A 274 -26.74 43.19 -27.36
N LEU A 275 -27.89 42.50 -27.44
CA LEU A 275 -28.57 41.93 -26.28
C LEU A 275 -27.75 40.77 -25.71
N LEU A 276 -26.93 41.04 -24.69
CA LEU A 276 -26.08 40.02 -24.06
C LEU A 276 -26.84 39.21 -22.98
N PRO A 277 -26.51 37.92 -22.77
CA PRO A 277 -27.04 37.14 -21.66
C PRO A 277 -26.69 37.72 -20.27
N GLY A 278 -27.52 37.49 -19.26
CA GLY A 278 -27.35 38.04 -17.91
C GLY A 278 -27.87 39.47 -17.72
N LEU A 279 -28.32 40.16 -18.79
CA LEU A 279 -29.07 41.41 -18.62
C LEU A 279 -30.48 41.14 -18.10
N LEU A 280 -30.96 42.02 -17.22
CA LEU A 280 -32.35 42.05 -16.78
C LEU A 280 -33.18 42.90 -17.74
N VAL A 281 -34.36 42.43 -18.12
CA VAL A 281 -35.33 43.15 -18.96
C VAL A 281 -36.67 43.24 -18.24
N LYS A 282 -37.33 44.39 -18.34
CA LYS A 282 -38.77 44.52 -18.04
C LYS A 282 -39.55 43.97 -19.23
N ALA A 283 -40.46 43.04 -18.96
CA ALA A 283 -41.20 42.31 -19.98
C ALA A 283 -42.68 42.15 -19.60
N THR A 284 -43.56 42.03 -20.58
CA THR A 284 -45.00 41.78 -20.40
C THR A 284 -45.37 40.40 -20.92
N VAL A 285 -46.22 39.69 -20.18
CA VAL A 285 -46.71 38.36 -20.59
C VAL A 285 -47.65 38.52 -21.79
N LYS A 286 -47.15 38.18 -22.99
CA LYS A 286 -47.93 38.19 -24.24
C LYS A 286 -48.88 37.00 -24.31
N LYS A 287 -48.43 35.83 -23.87
CA LYS A 287 -49.20 34.59 -23.96
C LYS A 287 -48.77 33.55 -22.92
N VAL A 288 -49.75 32.92 -22.27
CA VAL A 288 -49.55 31.76 -21.39
C VAL A 288 -49.73 30.47 -22.22
N THR A 289 -48.80 29.52 -22.12
CA THR A 289 -48.90 28.21 -22.79
C THR A 289 -48.75 27.07 -21.80
N LYS A 290 -49.14 25.85 -22.19
CA LYS A 290 -49.02 24.64 -21.33
C LYS A 290 -47.58 24.28 -20.93
N HIS A 291 -46.57 24.89 -21.55
CA HIS A 291 -45.16 24.50 -21.39
C HIS A 291 -44.22 25.70 -21.11
N GLY A 292 -44.77 26.91 -20.96
CA GLY A 292 -43.98 28.13 -20.80
C GLY A 292 -44.77 29.41 -21.09
N LEU A 293 -44.10 30.55 -20.94
CA LEU A 293 -44.62 31.88 -21.26
C LEU A 293 -43.93 32.45 -22.51
N ILE A 294 -44.67 33.27 -23.26
CA ILE A 294 -44.11 34.15 -24.28
C ILE A 294 -44.22 35.57 -23.75
N LEU A 295 -43.09 36.28 -23.68
CA LEU A 295 -43.00 37.64 -23.16
C LEU A 295 -42.61 38.61 -24.28
N ASP A 296 -43.19 39.80 -24.30
CA ASP A 296 -42.70 40.92 -25.11
C ASP A 296 -41.86 41.86 -24.24
N PHE A 297 -40.76 42.40 -24.76
CA PHE A 297 -39.84 43.26 -24.00
C PHE A 297 -39.13 44.28 -24.90
N LEU A 298 -38.65 45.38 -24.30
CA LEU A 298 -37.97 46.48 -25.00
C LEU A 298 -38.71 46.97 -26.27
N SER A 299 -40.05 46.99 -26.21
CA SER A 299 -41.02 47.39 -27.25
C SER A 299 -41.05 46.57 -28.56
N SER A 300 -39.99 45.86 -28.94
CA SER A 300 -39.87 45.23 -30.26
C SER A 300 -39.41 43.76 -30.27
N PHE A 301 -39.01 43.20 -29.12
CA PHE A 301 -38.56 41.81 -29.03
C PHE A 301 -39.59 40.94 -28.31
N SER A 302 -39.68 39.68 -28.75
CA SER A 302 -40.42 38.62 -28.04
C SER A 302 -39.44 37.53 -27.63
N GLY A 303 -39.55 37.04 -26.40
CA GLY A 303 -38.76 35.95 -25.83
C GLY A 303 -39.63 34.85 -25.26
N GLN A 304 -39.04 33.68 -25.02
CA GLN A 304 -39.71 32.55 -24.38
C GLN A 304 -39.12 32.24 -23.01
N VAL A 305 -39.96 31.85 -22.07
CA VAL A 305 -39.58 31.30 -20.77
C VAL A 305 -40.16 29.89 -20.69
N ASP A 306 -39.31 28.86 -20.67
CA ASP A 306 -39.76 27.48 -20.42
C ASP A 306 -39.93 27.20 -18.92
N PHE A 307 -40.55 26.07 -18.59
CA PHE A 307 -40.90 25.73 -17.21
C PHE A 307 -39.71 25.48 -16.27
N LEU A 308 -38.50 25.14 -16.75
CA LEU A 308 -37.32 24.99 -15.89
C LEU A 308 -36.89 26.34 -15.32
N HIS A 309 -37.23 27.41 -16.03
CA HIS A 309 -36.86 28.80 -15.73
C HIS A 309 -38.02 29.62 -15.15
N MET A 310 -39.00 28.96 -14.53
CA MET A 310 -40.06 29.56 -13.71
C MET A 310 -40.17 28.86 -12.37
N GLU A 311 -40.62 29.57 -11.33
CA GLU A 311 -40.94 28.94 -10.05
C GLU A 311 -42.27 28.15 -10.17
N PRO A 312 -42.33 26.85 -9.82
CA PRO A 312 -43.55 26.03 -9.97
C PRO A 312 -44.76 26.61 -9.23
N GLU A 313 -44.54 27.18 -8.05
CA GLU A 313 -45.55 27.81 -7.19
C GLU A 313 -46.14 29.11 -7.77
N GLN A 314 -45.41 29.74 -8.70
CA GLN A 314 -45.79 31.01 -9.32
C GLN A 314 -46.36 30.82 -10.72
N ALA A 315 -46.17 29.65 -11.36
CA ALA A 315 -46.64 29.36 -12.71
C ALA A 315 -48.14 29.65 -12.91
N SER A 316 -48.97 29.38 -11.89
CA SER A 316 -50.42 29.65 -11.92
C SER A 316 -50.82 31.12 -11.70
N LYS A 317 -49.89 32.00 -11.33
CA LYS A 317 -50.14 33.42 -11.04
C LYS A 317 -49.99 34.32 -12.27
N TYR A 318 -49.35 33.84 -13.33
CA TYR A 318 -49.09 34.62 -14.54
C TYR A 318 -50.30 34.63 -15.47
N THR A 319 -50.88 35.81 -15.70
CA THR A 319 -51.90 36.05 -16.73
C THR A 319 -51.36 36.92 -17.86
N GLU A 320 -52.00 36.89 -19.03
CA GLU A 320 -51.66 37.79 -20.14
C GLU A 320 -51.78 39.26 -19.68
N GLY A 321 -50.82 40.10 -20.08
CA GLY A 321 -50.68 41.49 -19.65
C GLY A 321 -49.87 41.72 -18.36
N THR A 322 -49.49 40.68 -17.61
CA THR A 322 -48.68 40.85 -16.38
C THR A 322 -47.29 41.39 -16.69
N GLU A 323 -46.84 42.43 -15.97
CA GLU A 323 -45.45 42.90 -16.01
C GLU A 323 -44.54 42.04 -15.12
N VAL A 324 -43.38 41.65 -15.65
CA VAL A 324 -42.38 40.82 -14.96
C VAL A 324 -40.97 41.32 -15.25
N GLN A 325 -40.04 41.07 -14.33
CA GLN A 325 -38.60 41.20 -14.61
C GLN A 325 -38.06 39.83 -15.00
N ALA A 326 -37.33 39.77 -16.11
CA ALA A 326 -36.75 38.55 -16.63
C ALA A 326 -35.24 38.71 -16.90
N CYS A 327 -34.47 37.65 -16.69
CA CYS A 327 -33.05 37.60 -17.06
C CYS A 327 -32.87 36.97 -18.44
N VAL A 328 -32.07 37.56 -19.32
CA VAL A 328 -31.73 36.97 -20.63
C VAL A 328 -30.80 35.77 -20.43
N LEU A 329 -31.24 34.57 -20.83
CA LEU A 329 -30.45 33.32 -20.70
C LEU A 329 -29.59 33.05 -21.93
N TYR A 330 -30.17 33.22 -23.11
CA TYR A 330 -29.48 32.93 -24.37
C TYR A 330 -30.12 33.72 -25.52
N VAL A 331 -29.30 34.01 -26.52
CA VAL A 331 -29.72 34.71 -27.74
C VAL A 331 -29.13 34.01 -28.95
N GLU A 332 -29.99 33.66 -29.90
CA GLU A 332 -29.58 33.18 -31.22
C GLU A 332 -29.99 34.22 -32.29
N PRO A 333 -29.08 35.12 -32.72
CA PRO A 333 -29.44 36.23 -33.60
C PRO A 333 -30.04 35.80 -34.94
N SER A 334 -29.57 34.68 -35.50
CA SER A 334 -29.98 34.16 -36.81
C SER A 334 -31.44 33.71 -36.87
N THR A 335 -31.96 33.14 -35.78
CA THR A 335 -33.36 32.69 -35.67
C THR A 335 -34.24 33.71 -34.93
N ARG A 336 -33.62 34.75 -34.35
CA ARG A 336 -34.24 35.72 -33.43
C ARG A 336 -34.80 35.07 -32.15
N LEU A 337 -34.29 33.90 -31.77
CA LEU A 337 -34.71 33.20 -30.57
C LEU A 337 -34.04 33.82 -29.33
N VAL A 338 -34.84 34.25 -28.37
CA VAL A 338 -34.38 34.73 -27.05
C VAL A 338 -34.98 33.86 -25.95
N GLY A 339 -34.11 33.24 -25.16
CA GLY A 339 -34.48 32.55 -23.92
C GLY A 339 -34.41 33.50 -22.74
N LEU A 340 -35.44 33.49 -21.90
CA LEU A 340 -35.59 34.34 -20.73
C LEU A 340 -35.83 33.47 -19.47
N SER A 341 -35.46 33.98 -18.30
CA SER A 341 -35.72 33.35 -17.00
C SER A 341 -36.48 34.27 -16.06
N LEU A 342 -37.40 33.68 -15.29
CA LEU A 342 -38.12 34.31 -14.18
C LEU A 342 -37.71 33.72 -12.83
N ARG A 343 -36.64 32.91 -12.77
CA ARG A 343 -36.11 32.37 -11.51
C ARG A 343 -35.59 33.48 -10.62
N SER A 344 -36.03 33.47 -9.37
CA SER A 344 -35.67 34.46 -8.34
C SER A 344 -34.16 34.71 -8.24
N TYR A 345 -33.37 33.64 -8.24
CA TYR A 345 -31.91 33.66 -8.13
C TYR A 345 -31.16 34.24 -9.35
N LEU A 346 -31.79 34.37 -10.53
CA LEU A 346 -31.21 35.07 -11.70
C LEU A 346 -31.74 36.50 -11.86
N VAL A 347 -32.86 36.83 -11.20
CA VAL A 347 -33.49 38.16 -11.26
C VAL A 347 -32.96 39.08 -10.15
N GLN A 348 -32.55 38.53 -9.00
CA GLN A 348 -31.98 39.28 -7.89
C GLN A 348 -30.46 39.51 -8.04
N PRO A 349 -29.95 40.72 -7.76
CA PRO A 349 -28.53 41.03 -7.88
C PRO A 349 -27.66 40.35 -6.82
N GLY A 350 -26.51 39.82 -7.25
CA GLY A 350 -25.40 39.43 -6.37
C GLY A 350 -25.31 37.94 -5.99
N GLY A 351 -26.19 37.08 -6.48
CA GLY A 351 -26.14 35.65 -6.19
C GLY A 351 -24.98 34.93 -6.90
N ARG A 352 -24.06 34.32 -6.14
CA ARG A 352 -23.35 33.11 -6.60
C ARG A 352 -24.35 31.96 -6.59
N LEU A 353 -24.31 31.09 -7.58
CA LEU A 353 -25.17 29.91 -7.63
C LEU A 353 -24.58 28.77 -6.81
N ASP A 354 -25.40 28.14 -5.97
CA ASP A 354 -25.02 26.92 -5.29
C ASP A 354 -24.75 25.82 -6.32
N THR A 355 -23.53 25.30 -6.33
CA THR A 355 -23.13 24.18 -7.20
C THR A 355 -23.46 22.82 -6.60
N ILE A 356 -23.83 22.79 -5.32
CA ILE A 356 -24.25 21.62 -4.56
C ILE A 356 -25.72 21.83 -4.18
N PRO A 357 -26.63 20.87 -4.44
CA PRO A 357 -28.04 21.03 -4.13
C PRO A 357 -28.32 21.11 -2.63
N ALA A 358 -29.39 21.81 -2.26
CA ALA A 358 -29.91 21.86 -0.89
C ALA A 358 -30.28 20.45 -0.41
N GLY A 359 -29.48 19.92 0.54
CA GLY A 359 -29.55 18.52 0.99
C GLY A 359 -28.27 17.70 0.75
N GLY A 360 -27.27 18.26 0.07
CA GLY A 360 -25.96 17.62 -0.17
C GLY A 360 -25.86 16.93 -1.54
N ASP A 361 -24.68 16.38 -1.86
CA ASP A 361 -24.49 15.66 -3.13
C ASP A 361 -25.24 14.32 -3.12
N ARG A 362 -26.36 14.27 -3.85
CA ARG A 362 -27.21 13.10 -4.08
C ARG A 362 -26.91 12.40 -5.40
N ILE A 363 -25.84 12.76 -6.10
CA ILE A 363 -25.56 12.21 -7.42
C ILE A 363 -25.11 10.75 -7.28
N SER A 364 -25.39 9.93 -8.30
CA SER A 364 -25.30 8.47 -8.30
C SER A 364 -26.34 7.74 -7.43
N GLU A 365 -27.11 8.42 -6.57
CA GLU A 365 -28.17 7.83 -5.73
C GLU A 365 -29.28 7.19 -6.57
N VAL A 366 -29.74 6.00 -6.16
CA VAL A 366 -30.93 5.34 -6.72
C VAL A 366 -32.11 5.61 -5.78
N VAL A 367 -32.98 6.53 -6.20
CA VAL A 367 -34.13 6.99 -5.44
C VAL A 367 -35.36 6.16 -5.84
N LYS A 368 -36.07 5.63 -4.86
CA LYS A 368 -37.35 4.92 -5.05
C LYS A 368 -38.53 5.86 -4.86
N ASP A 369 -39.72 5.38 -5.17
CA ASP A 369 -41.00 6.01 -4.82
C ASP A 369 -41.12 7.46 -5.31
N CYS A 370 -40.50 7.75 -6.46
CA CYS A 370 -40.51 9.05 -7.12
C CYS A 370 -41.83 9.21 -7.89
N THR A 371 -42.55 10.30 -7.67
CA THR A 371 -43.81 10.58 -8.36
C THR A 371 -43.58 11.43 -9.60
N MET A 372 -44.29 11.14 -10.69
CA MET A 372 -44.15 11.92 -11.93
C MET A 372 -45.19 13.03 -11.99
N THR A 373 -44.73 14.29 -11.93
CA THR A 373 -45.60 15.47 -11.82
C THR A 373 -45.97 16.07 -13.16
N ALA A 374 -45.07 16.03 -14.14
CA ALA A 374 -45.31 16.56 -15.49
C ALA A 374 -44.53 15.80 -16.56
N VAL A 375 -45.09 15.72 -17.77
CA VAL A 375 -44.41 15.19 -18.96
C VAL A 375 -44.53 16.18 -20.11
N HIS A 376 -43.39 16.56 -20.67
CA HIS A 376 -43.26 17.56 -21.72
C HIS A 376 -42.93 16.86 -23.03
N HIS A 377 -43.88 16.95 -23.98
CA HIS A 377 -43.75 16.38 -25.31
C HIS A 377 -42.41 16.78 -25.97
N MET A 378 -41.77 15.82 -26.64
CA MET A 378 -40.40 15.90 -27.19
C MET A 378 -39.23 16.06 -26.20
N SER A 379 -39.43 16.58 -24.98
CA SER A 379 -38.31 17.01 -24.12
C SER A 379 -37.99 16.08 -22.95
N GLY A 380 -38.97 15.63 -22.16
CA GLY A 380 -38.70 14.83 -20.96
C GLY A 380 -39.85 14.81 -19.96
N ALA A 381 -39.57 14.38 -18.73
CA ALA A 381 -40.48 14.38 -17.60
C ALA A 381 -39.87 15.06 -16.37
N ILE A 382 -40.72 15.56 -15.48
CA ILE A 382 -40.36 16.01 -14.13
C ILE A 382 -40.79 14.92 -13.15
N LEU A 383 -39.87 14.53 -12.27
CA LEU A 383 -40.12 13.69 -11.12
C LEU A 383 -40.01 14.55 -9.85
N GLU A 384 -40.93 14.33 -8.92
CA GLU A 384 -40.79 14.76 -7.53
C GLU A 384 -40.21 13.58 -6.73
N LEU A 385 -39.04 13.82 -6.13
CA LEU A 385 -38.35 12.89 -5.26
C LEU A 385 -38.93 12.97 -3.84
N PRO A 386 -38.79 11.91 -3.02
CA PRO A 386 -39.06 11.99 -1.59
C PRO A 386 -38.34 13.19 -0.96
N GLY A 387 -39.12 14.07 -0.31
CA GLY A 387 -38.65 15.37 0.20
C GLY A 387 -39.03 16.60 -0.63
N LYS A 388 -39.91 16.47 -1.64
CA LYS A 388 -40.36 17.54 -2.56
C LYS A 388 -39.26 18.11 -3.48
N THR A 389 -38.12 17.44 -3.59
CA THR A 389 -37.04 17.84 -4.49
C THR A 389 -37.38 17.47 -5.93
N LEU A 390 -37.22 18.39 -6.89
CA LEU A 390 -37.52 18.12 -8.29
C LEU A 390 -36.30 17.56 -9.05
N ALA A 391 -36.56 16.62 -9.96
CA ALA A 391 -35.58 16.06 -10.88
C ALA A 391 -36.13 16.01 -12.32
N PHE A 392 -35.34 16.45 -13.29
CA PHE A 392 -35.67 16.36 -14.72
C PHE A 392 -35.08 15.10 -15.34
N VAL A 393 -35.91 14.38 -16.10
CA VAL A 393 -35.51 13.20 -16.89
C VAL A 393 -35.70 13.52 -18.37
N HIS A 394 -34.62 13.76 -19.09
CA HIS A 394 -34.67 13.99 -20.54
C HIS A 394 -35.26 12.79 -21.28
N ARG A 395 -35.94 13.01 -22.41
CA ARG A 395 -36.67 11.97 -23.18
C ARG A 395 -35.85 10.71 -23.46
N ASN A 396 -34.57 10.85 -23.77
CA ASN A 396 -33.69 9.69 -23.99
C ASN A 396 -33.58 8.80 -22.75
N HIS A 397 -33.59 9.39 -21.55
CA HIS A 397 -33.42 8.75 -20.25
C HIS A 397 -34.73 8.20 -19.63
N LEU A 398 -35.88 8.38 -20.29
CA LEU A 398 -37.18 7.82 -19.89
C LEU A 398 -37.29 6.31 -20.21
N LYS A 399 -36.60 5.81 -21.23
CA LYS A 399 -36.70 4.41 -21.68
C LYS A 399 -35.38 3.85 -22.23
N GLU A 400 -35.31 2.53 -22.36
CA GLU A 400 -34.21 1.84 -23.05
C GLU A 400 -34.23 2.08 -24.57
N PHE A 401 -33.06 1.95 -25.20
CA PHE A 401 -32.89 2.17 -26.64
C PHE A 401 -33.70 1.21 -27.52
N ASN A 402 -33.99 -0.02 -27.04
CA ASN A 402 -34.56 -1.09 -27.86
C ASN A 402 -36.09 -1.28 -27.69
N GLU A 403 -36.76 -0.50 -26.85
CA GLU A 403 -38.23 -0.63 -26.68
C GLU A 403 -39.00 0.26 -27.67
N PRO A 404 -39.87 -0.29 -28.54
CA PRO A 404 -40.72 0.50 -29.41
C PRO A 404 -41.66 1.37 -28.57
N GLY A 405 -41.77 2.65 -28.94
CA GLY A 405 -42.37 3.66 -28.08
C GLY A 405 -43.87 3.47 -27.88
N ASN A 406 -44.28 3.29 -26.61
CA ASN A 406 -45.61 3.67 -26.17
C ASN A 406 -45.44 4.49 -24.89
N GLU A 407 -45.29 5.80 -25.06
CA GLU A 407 -44.98 6.76 -23.98
C GLU A 407 -46.01 6.64 -22.82
N ASN A 408 -47.25 6.29 -23.17
CA ASN A 408 -48.37 6.02 -22.28
C ASN A 408 -48.15 4.88 -21.27
N LYS A 409 -47.21 3.95 -21.50
CA LYS A 409 -47.01 2.78 -20.60
C LYS A 409 -46.02 3.07 -19.46
N ALA A 410 -45.12 4.02 -19.64
CA ALA A 410 -44.33 4.59 -18.54
C ALA A 410 -45.19 5.55 -17.70
N LEU A 411 -46.00 6.39 -18.38
CA LEU A 411 -47.00 7.29 -17.79
C LEU A 411 -48.06 6.61 -16.89
N ALA A 412 -48.22 5.29 -16.97
CA ALA A 412 -49.28 4.56 -16.26
C ALA A 412 -48.92 4.09 -14.83
N LYS A 413 -47.69 4.34 -14.36
CA LYS A 413 -47.28 4.03 -12.98
C LYS A 413 -47.17 5.33 -12.18
N PRO A 414 -47.77 5.43 -10.98
CA PRO A 414 -47.65 6.63 -10.14
C PRO A 414 -46.26 6.75 -9.51
N GLU A 415 -45.58 5.62 -9.29
CA GLU A 415 -44.29 5.52 -8.61
C GLU A 415 -43.20 4.98 -9.55
N HIS A 416 -42.05 5.62 -9.48
CA HIS A 416 -40.87 5.28 -10.26
C HIS A 416 -39.63 5.13 -9.38
N THR A 417 -38.71 4.27 -9.81
CA THR A 417 -37.32 4.28 -9.32
C THR A 417 -36.47 4.99 -10.37
N CYS A 418 -35.71 6.01 -9.96
CA CYS A 418 -34.78 6.72 -10.83
C CYS A 418 -33.36 6.71 -10.24
N ARG A 419 -32.37 6.98 -11.08
CA ARG A 419 -31.02 7.30 -10.63
C ARG A 419 -30.69 8.75 -10.91
N ILE A 420 -30.20 9.49 -9.92
CA ILE A 420 -29.67 10.84 -10.10
C ILE A 420 -28.32 10.72 -10.83
N LEU A 421 -28.23 11.35 -11.99
CA LEU A 421 -27.04 11.35 -12.84
C LEU A 421 -26.16 12.57 -12.59
N ASP A 422 -26.79 13.72 -12.34
CA ASP A 422 -26.09 14.97 -12.14
C ASP A 422 -26.97 16.04 -11.48
N PHE A 423 -26.39 17.21 -11.23
CA PHE A 423 -27.10 18.44 -10.87
C PHE A 423 -26.74 19.55 -11.87
N SER A 424 -27.71 20.41 -12.20
CA SER A 424 -27.51 21.63 -13.00
C SER A 424 -27.52 22.85 -12.09
N PRO A 425 -26.36 23.46 -11.75
CA PRO A 425 -26.31 24.73 -11.02
C PRO A 425 -27.06 25.87 -11.73
N MET A 426 -27.16 25.84 -13.07
CA MET A 426 -27.84 26.89 -13.83
C MET A 426 -29.38 26.84 -13.69
N ASP A 427 -29.95 25.64 -13.66
CA ASP A 427 -31.41 25.42 -13.58
C ASP A 427 -31.88 25.07 -12.15
N GLN A 428 -30.94 24.91 -11.21
CA GLN A 428 -31.14 24.48 -9.82
C GLN A 428 -32.02 23.21 -9.70
N ILE A 429 -31.73 22.22 -10.55
CA ILE A 429 -32.49 20.96 -10.64
C ILE A 429 -31.58 19.74 -10.80
N HIS A 430 -32.01 18.60 -10.24
CA HIS A 430 -31.33 17.32 -10.48
C HIS A 430 -31.63 16.80 -11.89
N PHE A 431 -30.63 16.16 -12.51
CA PHE A 431 -30.80 15.39 -13.73
C PHE A 431 -30.84 13.90 -13.39
N ALA A 432 -31.84 13.17 -13.86
CA ALA A 432 -32.07 11.76 -13.49
C ALA A 432 -32.38 10.86 -14.70
N SER A 433 -32.38 9.54 -14.47
CA SER A 433 -32.76 8.54 -15.47
C SER A 433 -33.60 7.40 -14.92
N LEU A 434 -34.59 6.98 -15.73
CA LEU A 434 -35.48 5.84 -15.51
C LEU A 434 -35.02 4.57 -16.25
N ARG A 435 -33.86 4.60 -16.92
CA ARG A 435 -33.28 3.45 -17.62
C ARG A 435 -32.80 2.39 -16.63
N ARG A 436 -33.26 1.14 -16.78
CA ARG A 436 -32.77 -0.01 -16.00
C ARG A 436 -31.27 -0.21 -16.20
N SER A 437 -30.79 -0.06 -17.44
CA SER A 437 -29.38 -0.14 -17.82
C SER A 437 -28.47 0.93 -17.20
N VAL A 438 -29.06 1.90 -16.48
CA VAL A 438 -28.37 3.00 -15.76
C VAL A 438 -28.59 2.88 -14.25
N ILE A 439 -29.80 2.50 -13.82
CA ILE A 439 -30.16 2.22 -12.42
C ILE A 439 -29.37 1.01 -11.89
N GLU A 440 -29.30 -0.09 -12.66
CA GLU A 440 -28.63 -1.33 -12.28
C GLU A 440 -27.08 -1.26 -12.32
N ARG A 441 -26.50 -0.15 -12.82
CA ARG A 441 -25.03 -0.01 -12.86
C ARG A 441 -24.45 0.09 -11.45
N PRO A 442 -23.41 -0.67 -11.09
CA PRO A 442 -22.85 -0.67 -9.73
C PRO A 442 -22.07 0.59 -9.35
N PHE A 443 -21.70 1.42 -10.33
CA PHE A 443 -20.99 2.69 -10.18
C PHE A 443 -21.17 3.53 -11.47
N PHE A 444 -21.20 4.85 -11.30
CA PHE A 444 -21.36 5.87 -12.34
C PHE A 444 -20.27 6.95 -12.28
N ARG A 445 -19.83 7.35 -11.06
CA ARG A 445 -18.70 8.25 -10.83
C ARG A 445 -17.48 7.54 -10.25
N TYR A 446 -16.31 8.19 -10.28
CA TYR A 446 -15.12 7.73 -9.56
C TYR A 446 -15.35 7.68 -8.04
N HIS A 447 -16.12 8.62 -7.48
CA HIS A 447 -16.51 8.65 -6.06
C HIS A 447 -17.29 7.39 -5.60
N ASP A 448 -18.01 6.72 -6.50
CA ASP A 448 -18.76 5.48 -6.19
C ASP A 448 -17.84 4.24 -6.03
N LEU A 449 -16.56 4.38 -6.38
CA LEU A 449 -15.56 3.31 -6.30
C LEU A 449 -14.76 3.45 -5.01
N GLN A 450 -14.75 2.36 -4.23
CA GLN A 450 -13.96 2.24 -3.01
C GLN A 450 -12.78 1.31 -3.25
N ALA A 451 -11.64 1.62 -2.62
CA ALA A 451 -10.48 0.75 -2.62
C ALA A 451 -10.85 -0.64 -2.05
N GLY A 452 -10.27 -1.70 -2.62
CA GLY A 452 -10.59 -3.08 -2.23
C GLY A 452 -11.84 -3.69 -2.89
N LYS A 453 -12.69 -2.92 -3.57
CA LYS A 453 -13.85 -3.46 -4.32
C LYS A 453 -13.39 -4.25 -5.55
N VAL A 454 -13.98 -5.42 -5.79
CA VAL A 454 -13.76 -6.21 -7.02
C VAL A 454 -14.70 -5.69 -8.10
N VAL A 455 -14.18 -5.49 -9.31
CA VAL A 455 -14.84 -4.80 -10.42
C VAL A 455 -14.47 -5.47 -11.75
N ASP A 456 -15.46 -5.68 -12.61
CA ASP A 456 -15.26 -6.23 -13.95
C ASP A 456 -15.06 -5.08 -14.95
N GLY A 457 -14.17 -5.26 -15.92
CA GLY A 457 -13.89 -4.26 -16.95
C GLY A 457 -13.40 -4.87 -18.26
N LYS A 458 -13.30 -4.02 -19.30
CA LYS A 458 -12.85 -4.38 -20.65
C LYS A 458 -11.51 -3.71 -20.95
N VAL A 459 -10.51 -4.47 -21.38
CA VAL A 459 -9.21 -3.93 -21.81
C VAL A 459 -9.44 -2.99 -23.00
N SER A 460 -8.91 -1.77 -22.96
CA SER A 460 -9.03 -0.81 -24.07
C SER A 460 -7.73 -0.63 -24.85
N VAL A 461 -6.61 -0.49 -24.16
CA VAL A 461 -5.27 -0.33 -24.76
C VAL A 461 -4.21 -0.81 -23.77
N LEU A 462 -3.12 -1.36 -24.31
CA LEU A 462 -1.94 -1.74 -23.54
C LEU A 462 -0.82 -0.73 -23.84
N LEU A 463 -0.27 -0.12 -22.78
CA LEU A 463 0.81 0.87 -22.85
C LEU A 463 2.05 0.33 -22.14
N ASN A 464 3.23 0.91 -22.43
CA ASN A 464 4.51 0.48 -21.85
C ASN A 464 4.51 0.45 -20.31
N HIS A 465 3.75 1.34 -19.67
CA HIS A 465 3.64 1.47 -18.21
C HIS A 465 2.48 0.66 -17.59
N GLY A 466 1.54 0.14 -18.38
CA GLY A 466 0.37 -0.59 -17.87
C GLY A 466 -0.77 -0.78 -18.87
N MET A 467 -1.82 -1.46 -18.44
CA MET A 467 -3.02 -1.75 -19.22
C MET A 467 -4.16 -0.83 -18.79
N ILE A 468 -4.80 -0.13 -19.74
CA ILE A 468 -6.00 0.64 -19.45
C ILE A 468 -7.23 -0.27 -19.59
N VAL A 469 -8.09 -0.22 -18.59
CA VAL A 469 -9.33 -1.00 -18.48
C VAL A 469 -10.50 -0.04 -18.34
N HIS A 470 -11.46 -0.11 -19.25
CA HIS A 470 -12.75 0.56 -19.11
C HIS A 470 -13.65 -0.26 -18.18
N LEU A 471 -14.16 0.35 -17.12
CA LEU A 471 -15.20 -0.25 -16.28
C LEU A 471 -16.59 0.23 -16.69
N SER A 472 -16.66 1.45 -17.24
CA SER A 472 -17.86 2.01 -17.85
C SER A 472 -17.48 2.89 -19.05
N ASP A 473 -18.49 3.53 -19.65
CA ASP A 473 -18.32 4.45 -20.78
C ASP A 473 -17.39 5.63 -20.43
N HIS A 474 -17.40 6.07 -19.16
CA HIS A 474 -16.67 7.25 -18.67
C HIS A 474 -15.57 6.94 -17.63
N ILE A 475 -15.62 5.79 -16.97
CA ILE A 475 -14.63 5.39 -15.95
C ILE A 475 -13.57 4.48 -16.56
N LYS A 476 -12.32 4.96 -16.53
CA LYS A 476 -11.11 4.24 -16.96
C LYS A 476 -10.22 4.00 -15.74
N GLY A 477 -9.71 2.77 -15.61
CA GLY A 477 -8.70 2.42 -14.61
C GLY A 477 -7.40 1.99 -15.27
N LEU A 478 -6.27 2.37 -14.70
CA LEU A 478 -4.95 1.89 -15.07
C LEU A 478 -4.57 0.68 -14.20
N VAL A 479 -4.23 -0.44 -14.82
CA VAL A 479 -3.52 -1.55 -14.18
C VAL A 479 -2.03 -1.38 -14.47
N PRO A 480 -1.18 -0.98 -13.51
CA PRO A 480 0.25 -0.83 -13.74
C PRO A 480 0.90 -2.15 -14.19
N ARG A 481 2.02 -2.09 -14.93
CA ARG A 481 2.71 -3.29 -15.46
C ARG A 481 3.04 -4.33 -14.38
N THR A 482 3.41 -3.88 -13.18
CA THR A 482 3.67 -4.73 -12.00
C THR A 482 2.44 -5.47 -11.49
N HIS A 483 1.22 -5.00 -11.80
CA HIS A 483 -0.06 -5.52 -11.31
C HIS A 483 -0.87 -6.30 -12.36
N LEU A 484 -0.33 -6.55 -13.55
CA LEU A 484 -0.99 -7.35 -14.60
C LEU A 484 -1.19 -8.82 -14.21
N SER A 485 -0.23 -9.39 -13.48
CA SER A 485 -0.29 -10.74 -12.91
C SER A 485 0.65 -10.87 -11.73
N ASP A 486 0.54 -11.96 -10.98
CA ASP A 486 1.38 -12.25 -9.82
C ASP A 486 2.85 -12.43 -10.24
N ILE A 487 3.08 -13.15 -11.35
CA ILE A 487 4.39 -13.33 -12.01
C ILE A 487 4.66 -12.17 -12.98
N ILE A 488 5.93 -11.75 -13.10
CA ILE A 488 6.41 -10.76 -14.07
C ILE A 488 6.30 -11.30 -15.51
N LEU A 489 5.48 -10.66 -16.35
CA LEU A 489 5.33 -11.02 -17.76
C LEU A 489 6.39 -10.33 -18.63
N LYS A 490 7.15 -11.12 -19.39
CA LYS A 490 8.06 -10.61 -20.42
C LYS A 490 7.27 -9.91 -21.54
N ASN A 491 6.26 -10.58 -22.11
CA ASN A 491 5.45 -10.09 -23.23
C ASN A 491 3.95 -10.04 -22.85
N PRO A 492 3.43 -8.93 -22.28
CA PRO A 492 2.03 -8.82 -21.86
C PRO A 492 1.02 -8.82 -23.01
N GLU A 493 1.40 -8.32 -24.19
CA GLU A 493 0.57 -8.24 -25.41
C GLU A 493 -0.04 -9.58 -25.83
N LYS A 494 0.70 -10.69 -25.66
CA LYS A 494 0.22 -12.04 -26.02
C LYS A 494 -0.91 -12.54 -25.12
N LYS A 495 -1.12 -11.93 -23.95
CA LYS A 495 -2.10 -12.35 -22.94
C LYS A 495 -3.28 -11.40 -22.82
N TYR A 496 -3.07 -10.11 -23.09
CA TYR A 496 -4.08 -9.07 -22.95
C TYR A 496 -4.29 -8.37 -24.29
N THR A 497 -5.27 -8.85 -25.05
CA THR A 497 -5.75 -8.22 -26.28
C THR A 497 -6.79 -7.15 -25.99
N GLU A 498 -6.88 -6.15 -26.86
CA GLU A 498 -7.91 -5.13 -26.78
C GLU A 498 -9.31 -5.76 -26.85
N GLY A 499 -10.18 -5.33 -25.96
CA GLY A 499 -11.55 -5.80 -25.84
C GLY A 499 -11.78 -7.04 -24.97
N LEU A 500 -10.74 -7.65 -24.41
CA LEU A 500 -10.87 -8.76 -23.45
C LEU A 500 -11.58 -8.29 -22.16
N LYS A 501 -12.51 -9.11 -21.62
CA LYS A 501 -13.10 -8.87 -20.28
C LYS A 501 -12.17 -9.40 -19.19
N VAL A 502 -11.89 -8.58 -18.18
CA VAL A 502 -10.98 -8.89 -17.06
C VAL A 502 -11.59 -8.51 -15.71
N LYS A 503 -11.45 -9.39 -14.71
CA LYS A 503 -11.80 -9.12 -13.32
C LYS A 503 -10.65 -8.42 -12.61
N CYS A 504 -10.86 -7.22 -12.08
CA CYS A 504 -9.84 -6.45 -11.37
C CYS A 504 -10.30 -6.12 -9.95
N ARG A 505 -9.38 -5.65 -9.10
CA ARG A 505 -9.70 -5.10 -7.77
C ARG A 505 -9.14 -3.69 -7.68
N VAL A 506 -9.90 -2.76 -7.11
CA VAL A 506 -9.48 -1.35 -6.97
C VAL A 506 -8.34 -1.26 -5.97
N LEU A 507 -7.19 -0.69 -6.36
CA LEU A 507 -6.06 -0.42 -5.48
C LEU A 507 -6.25 0.92 -4.75
N SER A 508 -6.50 1.99 -5.51
CA SER A 508 -6.69 3.35 -5.01
C SER A 508 -7.50 4.17 -6.01
N VAL A 509 -8.18 5.21 -5.51
CA VAL A 509 -9.06 6.09 -6.29
C VAL A 509 -8.71 7.53 -5.93
N GLU A 510 -8.32 8.31 -6.93
CA GLU A 510 -8.18 9.76 -6.84
C GLU A 510 -9.28 10.37 -7.70
N ALA A 511 -10.45 10.56 -7.09
CA ALA A 511 -11.68 10.91 -7.82
C ALA A 511 -11.61 12.31 -8.46
N GLU A 512 -10.98 13.27 -7.77
CA GLU A 512 -10.69 14.64 -8.25
C GLU A 512 -9.87 14.60 -9.56
N ASN A 513 -8.74 13.90 -9.53
CA ASN A 513 -7.85 13.72 -10.68
C ASN A 513 -8.40 12.78 -11.77
N LYS A 514 -9.59 12.18 -11.57
CA LYS A 514 -10.17 11.14 -12.42
C LYS A 514 -9.19 9.96 -12.66
N LYS A 515 -8.31 9.68 -11.68
CA LYS A 515 -7.31 8.58 -11.72
C LYS A 515 -7.80 7.41 -10.87
N LEU A 516 -7.75 6.22 -11.44
CA LEU A 516 -8.17 4.98 -10.80
C LEU A 516 -7.11 3.92 -11.04
N TYR A 517 -6.51 3.41 -9.96
CA TYR A 517 -5.52 2.35 -10.03
C TYR A 517 -6.18 1.00 -9.71
N LEU A 518 -5.93 0.01 -10.56
CA LEU A 518 -6.49 -1.33 -10.47
C LEU A 518 -5.39 -2.38 -10.37
N THR A 519 -5.72 -3.55 -9.81
CA THR A 519 -4.86 -4.73 -9.88
C THR A 519 -5.58 -5.92 -10.52
N ARG A 520 -4.84 -6.69 -11.31
CA ARG A 520 -5.28 -7.96 -11.90
C ARG A 520 -4.62 -9.19 -11.24
N LYS A 521 -3.66 -8.98 -10.32
CA LYS A 521 -2.99 -10.03 -9.53
C LYS A 521 -3.99 -10.96 -8.88
N LYS A 522 -3.88 -12.27 -9.15
CA LYS A 522 -4.83 -13.29 -8.68
C LYS A 522 -4.87 -13.30 -7.15
N ALA A 523 -3.72 -13.22 -6.49
CA ALA A 523 -3.60 -13.24 -5.03
C ALA A 523 -4.30 -12.05 -4.34
N LEU A 524 -4.44 -10.89 -5.02
CA LEU A 524 -5.16 -9.73 -4.50
C LEU A 524 -6.64 -9.73 -4.92
N VAL A 525 -6.96 -10.16 -6.15
CA VAL A 525 -8.34 -10.18 -6.66
C VAL A 525 -9.20 -11.23 -5.96
N GLU A 526 -8.65 -12.42 -5.72
CA GLU A 526 -9.36 -13.57 -5.12
C GLU A 526 -9.16 -13.66 -3.59
N SER A 527 -8.54 -12.65 -2.98
CA SER A 527 -8.22 -12.64 -1.54
C SER A 527 -9.45 -12.55 -0.64
N SER A 528 -9.57 -13.50 0.29
CA SER A 528 -10.53 -13.53 1.40
C SER A 528 -10.02 -12.90 2.71
N LEU A 529 -8.74 -12.53 2.80
CA LEU A 529 -8.18 -11.89 3.99
C LEU A 529 -8.69 -10.45 4.17
N PRO A 530 -8.73 -9.93 5.41
CA PRO A 530 -9.14 -8.55 5.66
C PRO A 530 -8.24 -7.55 4.90
N LEU A 531 -8.85 -6.48 4.41
CA LEU A 531 -8.17 -5.46 3.61
C LEU A 531 -7.75 -4.29 4.51
N PHE A 532 -6.52 -3.81 4.36
CA PHE A 532 -6.09 -2.55 4.97
C PHE A 532 -6.27 -1.43 3.93
N LEU A 533 -7.28 -0.59 4.17
CA LEU A 533 -7.66 0.61 3.41
C LEU A 533 -7.16 1.90 4.10
N SER A 534 -6.88 1.83 5.40
CA SER A 534 -6.32 2.90 6.23
C SER A 534 -5.28 2.36 7.22
N TYR A 535 -4.60 3.24 7.95
CA TYR A 535 -3.73 2.85 9.07
C TYR A 535 -4.52 2.52 10.36
N THR A 536 -5.83 2.79 10.42
CA THR A 536 -6.68 2.50 11.59
C THR A 536 -7.33 1.12 11.54
N ASP A 537 -7.52 0.53 10.36
CA ASP A 537 -8.06 -0.83 10.19
C ASP A 537 -7.15 -1.94 10.80
N PRO A 538 -5.81 -1.93 10.60
CA PRO A 538 -4.94 -3.00 11.08
C PRO A 538 -4.69 -2.94 12.59
N ARG A 539 -5.11 -3.99 13.30
CA ARG A 539 -4.73 -4.26 14.69
C ARG A 539 -3.48 -5.15 14.73
N PRO A 540 -2.62 -5.05 15.76
CA PRO A 540 -1.55 -6.04 15.99
C PRO A 540 -2.11 -7.46 15.98
N GLY A 541 -1.45 -8.35 15.25
CA GLY A 541 -1.86 -9.74 15.03
C GLY A 541 -2.66 -10.00 13.75
N CYS A 542 -3.29 -8.98 13.13
CA CYS A 542 -4.06 -9.17 11.89
C CYS A 542 -3.16 -9.58 10.71
N VAL A 543 -3.67 -10.42 9.80
CA VAL A 543 -2.97 -10.89 8.59
C VAL A 543 -3.68 -10.37 7.33
N SER A 544 -2.94 -9.79 6.39
CA SER A 544 -3.44 -9.33 5.09
C SER A 544 -2.46 -9.58 3.96
N HIS A 545 -2.94 -9.56 2.71
CA HIS A 545 -2.08 -9.64 1.53
C HIS A 545 -1.59 -8.24 1.14
N GLY A 546 -0.28 -8.05 1.20
CA GLY A 546 0.39 -6.84 0.71
C GLY A 546 1.28 -7.15 -0.49
N TYR A 547 1.71 -6.13 -1.22
CA TYR A 547 2.67 -6.27 -2.31
C TYR A 547 3.92 -5.42 -2.10
N ILE A 548 5.09 -5.96 -2.48
CA ILE A 548 6.38 -5.27 -2.32
C ILE A 548 6.47 -4.12 -3.32
N VAL A 549 6.83 -2.93 -2.86
CA VAL A 549 7.03 -1.72 -3.70
C VAL A 549 8.49 -1.32 -3.81
N SER A 550 9.26 -1.49 -2.73
CA SER A 550 10.70 -1.27 -2.73
C SER A 550 11.35 -2.28 -1.80
N ILE A 551 12.51 -2.75 -2.23
CA ILE A 551 13.42 -3.55 -1.43
C ILE A 551 14.60 -2.64 -1.05
N LYS A 552 15.15 -2.83 0.16
CA LYS A 552 16.29 -2.10 0.73
C LYS A 552 17.07 -3.04 1.66
N ASP A 553 18.32 -2.70 1.93
CA ASP A 553 19.23 -3.48 2.78
C ASP A 553 18.67 -3.73 4.19
N PHE A 554 17.89 -2.79 4.71
CA PHE A 554 17.22 -2.91 6.03
C PHE A 554 15.88 -3.65 6.01
N GLY A 555 15.33 -3.99 4.83
CA GLY A 555 14.07 -4.71 4.70
C GLY A 555 13.19 -4.32 3.50
N CYS A 556 11.96 -4.83 3.49
CA CYS A 556 11.01 -4.66 2.38
C CYS A 556 9.88 -3.69 2.75
N ILE A 557 9.61 -2.73 1.84
CA ILE A 557 8.44 -1.84 1.94
C ILE A 557 7.28 -2.49 1.20
N VAL A 558 6.27 -2.88 1.97
CA VAL A 558 5.02 -3.48 1.49
C VAL A 558 3.94 -2.40 1.41
N ARG A 559 3.11 -2.45 0.36
CA ARG A 559 1.94 -1.58 0.20
C ARG A 559 0.65 -2.41 0.14
N PHE A 560 -0.42 -1.81 0.64
CA PHE A 560 -1.78 -2.34 0.60
C PHE A 560 -2.65 -1.41 -0.27
N TYR A 561 -3.96 -1.42 -0.02
CA TYR A 561 -4.93 -0.57 -0.68
C TYR A 561 -4.78 0.88 -0.20
N ASN A 562 -5.35 1.81 -0.98
CA ASN A 562 -5.39 3.24 -0.68
C ASN A 562 -4.03 3.83 -0.23
N ASN A 563 -2.96 3.39 -0.89
CA ASN A 563 -1.59 3.85 -0.66
C ASN A 563 -0.96 3.53 0.73
N VAL A 564 -1.65 2.82 1.63
CA VAL A 564 -1.15 2.38 2.95
C VAL A 564 0.13 1.55 2.82
N LYS A 565 1.15 1.82 3.63
CA LYS A 565 2.47 1.17 3.60
C LYS A 565 2.82 0.54 4.95
N GLY A 566 3.64 -0.49 4.91
CA GLY A 566 4.32 -1.03 6.09
C GLY A 566 5.74 -1.49 5.77
N LEU A 567 6.59 -1.53 6.80
CA LEU A 567 7.96 -2.02 6.71
C LEU A 567 8.03 -3.44 7.30
N VAL A 568 8.58 -4.38 6.55
CA VAL A 568 9.07 -5.66 7.07
C VAL A 568 10.59 -5.52 7.24
N PRO A 569 11.12 -5.45 8.48
CA PRO A 569 12.56 -5.39 8.70
C PRO A 569 13.24 -6.73 8.34
N LEU A 570 14.55 -6.70 8.10
CA LEU A 570 15.35 -7.88 7.68
C LEU A 570 15.08 -9.13 8.54
N SER A 571 14.98 -8.97 9.86
CA SER A 571 14.73 -10.06 10.83
C SER A 571 13.36 -10.73 10.74
N GLU A 572 12.41 -10.14 10.00
CA GLU A 572 11.02 -10.58 9.88
C GLU A 572 10.65 -11.04 8.46
N LEU A 573 11.63 -11.09 7.56
CA LEU A 573 11.45 -11.51 6.16
C LEU A 573 11.23 -13.01 6.00
N SER A 574 11.91 -13.85 6.78
CA SER A 574 11.73 -15.30 6.80
C SER A 574 12.28 -15.89 8.11
N SER A 575 12.14 -17.22 8.29
CA SER A 575 12.74 -17.94 9.41
C SER A 575 14.22 -18.28 9.20
N GLU A 576 14.75 -18.06 8.00
CA GLU A 576 16.15 -18.29 7.63
C GLU A 576 16.91 -16.95 7.56
N ALA A 577 18.23 -16.95 7.76
CA ALA A 577 19.02 -15.73 7.73
C ALA A 577 19.24 -15.25 6.29
N ILE A 578 18.43 -14.29 5.84
CA ILE A 578 18.60 -13.62 4.54
C ILE A 578 19.57 -12.46 4.69
N SER A 579 20.70 -12.51 3.99
CA SER A 579 21.67 -11.41 3.87
C SER A 579 21.23 -10.35 2.85
N ASN A 580 20.77 -10.79 1.66
CA ASN A 580 20.36 -9.92 0.56
C ASN A 580 18.87 -10.11 0.20
N PRO A 581 17.97 -9.20 0.60
CA PRO A 581 16.54 -9.31 0.29
C PRO A 581 16.20 -9.32 -1.20
N GLU A 582 17.02 -8.72 -2.06
CA GLU A 582 16.79 -8.65 -3.51
C GLU A 582 16.98 -10.00 -4.25
N GLU A 583 17.68 -10.96 -3.63
CA GLU A 583 17.85 -12.31 -4.20
C GLU A 583 16.62 -13.20 -3.99
N VAL A 584 15.86 -12.95 -2.92
CA VAL A 584 14.71 -13.76 -2.50
C VAL A 584 13.38 -13.13 -2.91
N PHE A 585 13.30 -11.80 -2.94
CA PHE A 585 12.08 -11.05 -3.19
C PHE A 585 12.19 -10.14 -4.42
N TYR A 586 11.06 -9.88 -5.09
CA TYR A 586 11.02 -8.95 -6.23
C TYR A 586 9.90 -7.91 -6.10
N ILE A 587 10.11 -6.74 -6.74
CA ILE A 587 9.15 -5.64 -6.74
C ILE A 587 7.84 -6.10 -7.43
N GLY A 588 6.73 -5.92 -6.74
CA GLY A 588 5.39 -6.36 -7.15
C GLY A 588 5.03 -7.77 -6.70
N GLN A 589 5.90 -8.52 -6.02
CA GLN A 589 5.52 -9.80 -5.41
C GLN A 589 4.44 -9.57 -4.34
N VAL A 590 3.41 -10.44 -4.30
CA VAL A 590 2.35 -10.43 -3.27
C VAL A 590 2.65 -11.49 -2.24
N LEU A 591 2.58 -11.12 -0.96
CA LEU A 591 2.83 -11.99 0.17
C LEU A 591 1.78 -11.79 1.26
N LYS A 592 1.54 -12.83 2.06
CA LYS A 592 0.80 -12.70 3.33
C LYS A 592 1.70 -11.98 4.34
N THR A 593 1.12 -11.03 5.07
CA THR A 593 1.83 -10.19 6.04
C THR A 593 1.04 -10.13 7.32
N LYS A 594 1.71 -10.24 8.47
CA LYS A 594 1.12 -10.08 9.80
C LYS A 594 1.55 -8.75 10.39
N VAL A 595 0.61 -8.02 10.96
CA VAL A 595 0.87 -6.74 11.63
C VAL A 595 1.50 -7.01 12.98
N LEU A 596 2.74 -6.58 13.20
CA LEU A 596 3.38 -6.64 14.51
C LEU A 596 3.05 -5.40 15.34
N LYS A 597 3.09 -4.22 14.73
CA LYS A 597 2.77 -2.93 15.36
C LYS A 597 2.20 -1.96 14.34
N CYS A 598 1.17 -1.21 14.71
CA CYS A 598 0.68 -0.06 13.93
C CYS A 598 0.68 1.19 14.81
N ASP A 599 1.11 2.32 14.26
CA ASP A 599 1.03 3.66 14.81
C ASP A 599 0.29 4.53 13.77
N PRO A 600 -1.05 4.69 13.90
CA PRO A 600 -1.85 5.38 12.90
C PRO A 600 -1.53 6.87 12.77
N GLU A 601 -1.23 7.54 13.89
CA GLU A 601 -0.89 8.97 13.93
C GLU A 601 0.39 9.26 13.14
N LYS A 602 1.38 8.38 13.22
CA LYS A 602 2.65 8.53 12.48
C LYS A 602 2.63 7.88 11.10
N ALA A 603 1.50 7.32 10.67
CA ALA A 603 1.35 6.52 9.44
C ALA A 603 2.43 5.42 9.31
N LYS A 604 2.78 4.76 10.43
CA LYS A 604 3.86 3.76 10.50
C LYS A 604 3.31 2.40 10.89
N MET A 605 3.55 1.41 10.03
CA MET A 605 3.16 0.02 10.26
C MET A 605 4.39 -0.89 10.13
N LEU A 606 4.59 -1.75 11.13
CA LEU A 606 5.65 -2.75 11.16
C LEU A 606 5.01 -4.13 10.99
N LEU A 607 5.53 -4.86 10.01
CA LEU A 607 4.97 -6.09 9.47
C LEU A 607 5.97 -7.25 9.60
N SER A 608 5.47 -8.48 9.50
CA SER A 608 6.27 -9.70 9.39
C SER A 608 5.73 -10.61 8.29
N PHE A 609 6.63 -11.17 7.47
CA PHE A 609 6.31 -12.29 6.57
C PHE A 609 6.40 -13.60 7.35
N LYS A 610 7.44 -13.76 8.18
CA LYS A 610 7.67 -14.95 9.03
C LYS A 610 6.44 -15.30 9.87
N ALA A 611 5.96 -14.37 10.68
CA ALA A 611 4.85 -14.61 11.61
C ALA A 611 3.49 -14.78 10.89
N ALA A 612 3.41 -14.49 9.58
CA ALA A 612 2.24 -14.77 8.75
C ALA A 612 2.21 -16.22 8.25
N VAL A 613 3.38 -16.84 8.01
CA VAL A 613 3.50 -18.25 7.63
C VAL A 613 3.33 -19.16 8.85
N GLU A 614 3.95 -18.81 9.98
CA GLU A 614 3.86 -19.58 11.23
C GLU A 614 2.40 -19.72 11.71
N GLY A 615 1.58 -18.68 11.49
CA GLY A 615 0.16 -18.65 11.86
C GLY A 615 -0.73 -19.69 11.15
N GLU A 616 -0.30 -20.28 10.03
CA GLU A 616 -1.07 -21.35 9.36
C GLU A 616 -0.88 -22.72 10.03
N THR A 617 0.02 -22.82 11.02
CA THR A 617 0.36 -24.09 11.71
C THR A 617 -0.36 -24.26 13.05
N GLU A 618 -1.15 -23.27 13.50
CA GLU A 618 -1.73 -23.22 14.85
C GLU A 618 -3.27 -23.04 14.89
N GLU A 619 -4.00 -23.51 13.88
CA GLU A 619 -5.47 -23.72 13.96
C GLU A 619 -5.82 -25.21 14.12
N ALA A 620 -5.23 -25.84 15.13
CA ALA A 620 -5.76 -27.04 15.78
C ALA A 620 -5.80 -26.78 17.28
N ALA A 621 -6.96 -27.02 17.92
CA ALA A 621 -7.22 -26.61 19.29
C ALA A 621 -6.16 -27.14 20.28
N LYS A 622 -5.47 -26.23 20.97
CA LYS A 622 -4.64 -26.57 22.13
C LYS A 622 -5.46 -26.32 23.41
N PRO A 623 -5.63 -27.31 24.30
CA PRO A 623 -6.19 -27.06 25.62
C PRO A 623 -5.29 -26.10 26.41
N GLN A 624 -5.92 -25.23 27.21
CA GLN A 624 -5.22 -24.26 28.04
C GLN A 624 -4.70 -24.94 29.31
N VAL A 625 -3.60 -25.71 29.17
CA VAL A 625 -3.04 -26.53 30.26
C VAL A 625 -2.32 -25.65 31.28
N ASP A 626 -2.68 -25.81 32.55
CA ASP A 626 -2.02 -25.16 33.69
C ASP A 626 -0.77 -25.91 34.15
N CYS A 627 0.26 -25.80 33.32
CA CYS A 627 1.61 -26.15 33.70
C CYS A 627 2.18 -25.08 34.64
N GLU A 628 2.20 -25.37 35.95
CA GLU A 628 2.91 -24.56 36.94
C GLU A 628 4.44 -24.76 36.84
N VAL A 629 5.18 -23.65 36.91
CA VAL A 629 6.66 -23.63 36.93
C VAL A 629 7.14 -24.33 38.22
N GLY A 630 8.13 -25.23 38.09
CA GLY A 630 8.67 -26.00 39.21
C GLY A 630 8.07 -27.40 39.43
N LYS A 631 6.93 -27.76 38.81
CA LYS A 631 6.41 -29.13 38.89
C LYS A 631 7.22 -30.10 38.02
N ARG A 632 7.37 -31.35 38.50
CA ARG A 632 7.91 -32.48 37.72
C ARG A 632 6.91 -32.93 36.67
N LEU A 633 7.40 -33.18 35.47
CA LEU A 633 6.64 -33.49 34.27
C LEU A 633 7.33 -34.61 33.50
N GLU A 634 6.53 -35.32 32.70
CA GLU A 634 7.01 -36.21 31.65
C GLU A 634 6.57 -35.63 30.31
N ALA A 635 7.39 -35.75 29.27
CA ALA A 635 7.02 -35.29 27.94
C ALA A 635 7.50 -36.25 26.85
N LYS A 636 6.65 -36.46 25.85
CA LYS A 636 6.94 -37.27 24.67
C LYS A 636 7.57 -36.41 23.59
N VAL A 637 8.68 -36.84 23.00
CA VAL A 637 9.33 -36.15 21.88
C VAL A 637 8.41 -36.20 20.66
N LEU A 638 8.02 -35.03 20.15
CA LEU A 638 7.28 -34.91 18.90
C LEU A 638 8.23 -34.75 17.72
N LYS A 639 9.24 -33.87 17.84
CA LYS A 639 10.10 -33.49 16.72
C LYS A 639 11.49 -33.04 17.16
N LYS A 640 12.53 -33.39 16.41
CA LYS A 640 13.87 -32.79 16.57
C LYS A 640 13.95 -31.41 15.90
N LEU A 641 14.50 -30.43 16.60
CA LEU A 641 14.86 -29.11 16.10
C LEU A 641 16.38 -28.93 16.17
N ILE A 642 16.93 -28.00 15.38
CA ILE A 642 18.38 -27.74 15.32
C ILE A 642 18.94 -27.36 16.70
N ASN A 643 18.17 -26.61 17.50
CA ASN A 643 18.57 -26.08 18.80
C ASN A 643 17.78 -26.68 20.00
N GLY A 644 17.02 -27.76 19.79
CA GLY A 644 16.22 -28.38 20.84
C GLY A 644 15.29 -29.49 20.37
N LEU A 645 14.30 -29.82 21.19
CA LEU A 645 13.25 -30.81 20.92
C LEU A 645 11.88 -30.16 21.12
N GLU A 646 10.96 -30.37 20.20
CA GLU A 646 9.52 -30.11 20.42
C GLU A 646 8.95 -31.35 21.11
N VAL A 647 8.28 -31.15 22.25
CA VAL A 647 7.80 -32.23 23.12
C VAL A 647 6.35 -31.97 23.55
N ALA A 648 5.57 -33.03 23.75
CA ALA A 648 4.22 -32.99 24.30
C ALA A 648 4.25 -33.41 25.77
N ILE A 649 3.90 -32.50 26.69
CA ILE A 649 3.79 -32.80 28.12
C ILE A 649 2.64 -33.77 28.34
N LEU A 650 2.90 -34.89 29.01
CA LEU A 650 1.89 -35.90 29.34
C LEU A 650 1.26 -35.58 30.71
N PRO A 651 -0.05 -35.85 30.91
CA PRO A 651 -0.97 -36.52 29.98
C PRO A 651 -1.67 -35.58 28.98
N ASP A 652 -1.61 -34.27 29.16
CA ASP A 652 -2.48 -33.31 28.45
C ASP A 652 -2.05 -32.96 27.00
N GLU A 653 -0.99 -33.62 26.50
CA GLU A 653 -0.31 -33.41 25.23
C GLU A 653 0.09 -31.93 24.92
N ALA A 654 0.30 -31.13 25.97
CA ALA A 654 0.63 -29.71 25.83
C ALA A 654 2.01 -29.53 25.16
N ARG A 655 2.06 -28.81 24.03
CA ARG A 655 3.32 -28.58 23.32
C ARG A 655 4.26 -27.65 24.09
N ALA A 656 5.50 -28.10 24.26
CA ALA A 656 6.58 -27.37 24.89
C ALA A 656 7.89 -27.56 24.11
N ILE A 657 8.89 -26.74 24.43
CA ILE A 657 10.23 -26.83 23.83
C ILE A 657 11.25 -27.12 24.93
N LEU A 658 12.07 -28.14 24.68
CA LEU A 658 13.21 -28.55 25.50
C LEU A 658 14.50 -28.21 24.74
N PRO A 659 15.20 -27.10 25.04
CA PRO A 659 16.41 -26.72 24.32
C PRO A 659 17.53 -27.76 24.54
N THR A 660 18.40 -27.97 23.53
CA THR A 660 19.47 -28.98 23.60
C THR A 660 20.38 -28.76 24.82
N MET A 661 20.68 -27.50 25.13
CA MET A 661 21.54 -27.12 26.25
C MET A 661 20.92 -27.37 27.64
N HIS A 662 19.62 -27.68 27.69
CA HIS A 662 18.88 -27.98 28.92
C HIS A 662 18.69 -29.49 29.16
N LEU A 663 19.33 -30.35 28.37
CA LEU A 663 19.28 -31.82 28.53
C LEU A 663 20.14 -32.34 29.68
N SER A 664 21.22 -31.66 30.06
CA SER A 664 22.12 -32.01 31.16
C SER A 664 22.77 -30.76 31.78
N ASP A 665 23.30 -30.91 33.00
CA ASP A 665 24.22 -29.93 33.59
C ASP A 665 25.65 -30.06 33.03
N LEU A 666 26.05 -31.25 32.55
CA LEU A 666 27.29 -31.44 31.81
C LEU A 666 27.07 -31.08 30.34
N VAL A 667 27.65 -29.97 29.91
CA VAL A 667 27.53 -29.47 28.52
C VAL A 667 28.03 -30.50 27.50
N SER A 668 28.99 -31.37 27.86
CA SER A 668 29.44 -32.47 26.99
C SER A 668 28.35 -33.51 26.68
N ASN A 669 27.41 -33.72 27.60
CA ASN A 669 26.37 -34.73 27.48
C ASN A 669 25.21 -34.26 26.59
N CYS A 670 25.04 -32.95 26.41
CA CYS A 670 23.90 -32.38 25.68
C CYS A 670 23.83 -32.83 24.20
N PRO A 671 24.93 -32.85 23.41
CA PRO A 671 24.90 -33.38 22.05
C PRO A 671 24.60 -34.90 22.01
N LEU A 672 25.23 -35.69 22.88
CA LEU A 672 24.99 -37.13 23.03
C LEU A 672 23.52 -37.46 23.32
N LEU A 673 22.89 -36.72 24.25
CA LEU A 673 21.49 -36.88 24.61
C LEU A 673 20.56 -36.45 23.46
N TRP A 674 20.89 -35.37 22.75
CA TRP A 674 20.08 -34.92 21.60
C TRP A 674 20.16 -35.88 20.40
N GLU A 675 21.32 -36.48 20.16
CA GLU A 675 21.50 -37.45 19.09
C GLU A 675 20.77 -38.78 19.38
N SER A 676 20.89 -39.28 20.61
CA SER A 676 20.29 -40.57 21.03
C SER A 676 18.75 -40.58 21.11
N LEU A 677 18.10 -39.47 21.49
CA LEU A 677 16.64 -39.36 21.53
C LEU A 677 16.02 -39.46 20.12
N GLN A 678 14.77 -39.88 20.00
CA GLN A 678 14.01 -40.00 18.75
C GLN A 678 12.55 -39.54 18.92
N GLU A 679 11.87 -39.27 17.80
CA GLU A 679 10.45 -38.93 17.78
C GLU A 679 9.62 -40.11 18.30
N GLY A 680 8.80 -39.87 19.32
CA GLY A 680 8.06 -40.89 20.06
C GLY A 680 8.60 -41.24 21.44
N ASP A 681 9.85 -40.88 21.78
CA ASP A 681 10.47 -41.18 23.07
C ASP A 681 9.84 -40.40 24.23
N ASN A 682 9.65 -41.05 25.39
CA ASN A 682 9.22 -40.39 26.61
C ASN A 682 10.44 -39.95 27.45
N ILE A 683 10.50 -38.65 27.78
CA ILE A 683 11.50 -38.05 28.65
C ILE A 683 10.86 -37.72 29.99
N SER A 684 11.32 -38.39 31.05
CA SER A 684 10.91 -38.11 32.43
C SER A 684 11.81 -37.09 33.11
N ASN A 685 11.45 -36.68 34.34
CA ASN A 685 12.22 -35.74 35.17
C ASN A 685 12.38 -34.33 34.56
N LEU A 686 11.45 -33.91 33.70
CA LEU A 686 11.41 -32.55 33.16
C LEU A 686 10.75 -31.60 34.15
N VAL A 687 11.17 -30.34 34.14
CA VAL A 687 10.51 -29.25 34.88
C VAL A 687 10.30 -28.06 33.96
N CYS A 688 9.12 -27.45 34.03
CA CYS A 688 8.86 -26.16 33.39
C CYS A 688 9.61 -25.07 34.15
N PHE A 689 10.48 -24.32 33.46
CA PHE A 689 11.26 -23.21 34.05
C PHE A 689 10.80 -21.84 33.54
N SER A 690 10.04 -21.78 32.43
CA SER A 690 9.49 -20.55 31.87
C SER A 690 8.22 -20.84 31.06
N ARG A 691 7.18 -20.01 31.26
CA ARG A 691 5.87 -20.09 30.58
C ARG A 691 5.54 -18.73 29.99
N ASN A 692 5.73 -18.57 28.68
CA ASN A 692 5.25 -17.43 27.92
C ASN A 692 3.85 -17.72 27.37
N LYS A 693 3.07 -16.67 27.04
CA LYS A 693 1.68 -16.80 26.52
C LYS A 693 1.53 -17.65 25.25
N GLN A 694 2.63 -18.00 24.57
CA GLN A 694 2.66 -18.78 23.33
C GLN A 694 3.61 -19.99 23.39
N GLN A 695 4.41 -20.15 24.44
CA GLN A 695 5.46 -21.18 24.49
C GLN A 695 5.78 -21.58 25.93
N ILE A 696 5.83 -22.90 26.17
CA ILE A 696 6.31 -23.50 27.42
C ILE A 696 7.76 -23.98 27.20
N SER A 697 8.66 -23.66 28.12
CA SER A 697 10.07 -24.08 28.08
C SER A 697 10.41 -25.02 29.23
N LEU A 698 10.92 -26.21 28.88
CA LEU A 698 11.25 -27.28 29.83
C LEU A 698 12.77 -27.43 29.99
N THR A 699 13.19 -27.93 31.14
CA THR A 699 14.56 -28.34 31.41
C THR A 699 14.65 -29.70 32.07
N LYS A 700 15.71 -30.44 31.75
CA LYS A 700 16.12 -31.71 32.36
C LYS A 700 17.36 -31.55 33.25
N LYS A 701 17.90 -30.32 33.41
CA LYS A 701 19.08 -30.00 34.23
C LYS A 701 18.80 -30.31 35.71
N PRO A 702 19.46 -31.32 36.34
CA PRO A 702 19.21 -31.67 37.73
C PRO A 702 19.37 -30.51 38.72
N THR A 703 20.36 -29.64 38.53
CA THR A 703 20.68 -28.50 39.41
C THR A 703 19.63 -27.39 39.31
N VAL A 704 19.16 -27.08 38.10
CA VAL A 704 18.09 -26.09 37.88
C VAL A 704 16.75 -26.61 38.41
N ARG A 705 16.48 -27.91 38.24
CA ARG A 705 15.33 -28.58 38.88
C ARG A 705 15.39 -28.47 40.40
N TRP A 706 16.53 -28.77 41.02
CA TRP A 706 16.70 -28.68 42.47
C TRP A 706 16.43 -27.25 42.98
N SER A 707 16.98 -26.24 42.31
CA SER A 707 16.71 -24.83 42.61
C SER A 707 15.22 -24.46 42.56
N LEU A 708 14.49 -24.99 41.57
CA LEU A 708 13.05 -24.80 41.40
C LEU A 708 12.20 -25.55 42.45
N GLU A 709 12.66 -26.72 42.90
CA GLU A 709 11.97 -27.54 43.91
C GLU A 709 12.17 -27.00 45.34
N GLU A 710 13.39 -26.53 45.67
CA GLU A 710 13.72 -25.93 46.97
C GLU A 710 13.33 -24.43 47.08
N GLY A 711 12.76 -23.85 46.02
CA GLY A 711 12.31 -22.45 46.01
C GLY A 711 13.43 -21.39 46.02
N GLN A 712 14.67 -21.75 45.68
CA GLN A 712 15.81 -20.82 45.57
C GLN A 712 15.81 -20.05 44.24
N VAL A 713 14.65 -19.49 43.87
CA VAL A 713 14.40 -18.80 42.59
C VAL A 713 13.61 -17.53 42.83
N ALA A 714 13.93 -16.47 42.07
CA ALA A 714 13.07 -15.30 41.95
C ALA A 714 12.07 -15.51 40.79
N LYS A 715 10.80 -15.22 41.01
CA LYS A 715 9.72 -15.30 40.02
C LYS A 715 9.63 -14.02 39.19
N ASP A 716 9.83 -12.89 39.85
CA ASP A 716 9.75 -11.56 39.28
C ASP A 716 10.97 -10.71 39.69
N PHE A 717 11.24 -9.66 38.91
CA PHE A 717 12.34 -8.73 39.19
C PHE A 717 12.24 -8.11 40.60
N SER A 718 11.02 -7.91 41.11
CA SER A 718 10.75 -7.34 42.44
C SER A 718 11.14 -8.24 43.61
N GLU A 719 11.36 -9.55 43.37
CA GLU A 719 11.83 -10.50 44.39
C GLU A 719 13.37 -10.54 44.49
N ILE A 720 14.08 -9.93 43.53
CA ILE A 720 15.54 -9.93 43.47
C ILE A 720 16.09 -8.92 44.47
N THR A 721 16.96 -9.38 45.38
CA THR A 721 17.64 -8.53 46.37
C THR A 721 19.16 -8.61 46.22
N VAL A 722 19.86 -7.51 46.52
CA VAL A 722 21.35 -7.51 46.51
C VAL A 722 21.86 -8.49 47.55
N GLY A 723 22.78 -9.37 47.15
CA GLY A 723 23.33 -10.44 47.97
C GLY A 723 22.65 -11.81 47.79
N MET A 724 21.47 -11.87 47.16
CA MET A 724 20.78 -13.12 46.85
C MET A 724 21.63 -14.02 45.93
N GLN A 725 21.66 -15.32 46.21
CA GLN A 725 22.26 -16.34 45.35
C GLN A 725 21.17 -17.03 44.53
N LEU A 726 21.40 -17.20 43.23
CA LEU A 726 20.47 -17.77 42.26
C LEU A 726 21.21 -18.76 41.35
N ILE A 727 20.56 -19.87 41.01
CA ILE A 727 21.09 -20.84 40.04
C ILE A 727 20.55 -20.51 38.66
N GLY A 728 21.43 -20.38 37.69
CA GLY A 728 21.11 -20.03 36.31
C GLY A 728 22.00 -20.75 35.30
N TRP A 729 21.93 -20.34 34.04
CA TRP A 729 22.78 -20.84 32.97
C TRP A 729 23.29 -19.70 32.08
N VAL A 730 24.45 -19.91 31.49
CA VAL A 730 25.05 -18.96 30.55
C VAL A 730 24.21 -18.89 29.27
N LYS A 731 23.51 -17.78 29.05
CA LYS A 731 22.70 -17.54 27.84
C LYS A 731 23.56 -17.08 26.67
N ASN A 732 24.48 -16.15 26.92
CA ASN A 732 25.39 -15.63 25.90
C ASN A 732 26.70 -15.13 26.52
N VAL A 733 27.80 -15.24 25.77
CA VAL A 733 29.16 -14.85 26.19
C VAL A 733 29.63 -13.71 25.28
N MET A 734 29.78 -12.51 25.84
CA MET A 734 30.29 -11.33 25.13
C MET A 734 31.71 -10.99 25.57
N SER A 735 32.44 -10.26 24.73
CA SER A 735 33.82 -9.80 25.01
C SER A 735 33.97 -8.89 26.24
N TYR A 736 32.87 -8.36 26.79
CA TYR A 736 32.82 -7.52 27.98
C TYR A 736 32.17 -8.18 29.21
N GLY A 737 31.47 -9.30 29.04
CA GLY A 737 30.66 -9.90 30.10
C GLY A 737 29.83 -11.10 29.64
N VAL A 738 29.36 -11.89 30.60
CA VAL A 738 28.51 -13.06 30.38
C VAL A 738 27.08 -12.77 30.84
N PHE A 739 26.10 -13.07 29.98
CA PHE A 739 24.69 -13.01 30.34
C PHE A 739 24.25 -14.34 30.93
N VAL A 740 23.76 -14.31 32.16
CA VAL A 740 23.22 -15.46 32.89
C VAL A 740 21.71 -15.33 32.92
N GLU A 741 21.03 -16.38 32.48
CA GLU A 741 19.57 -16.50 32.52
C GLU A 741 19.15 -17.41 33.66
N PHE A 742 18.07 -17.04 34.30
CA PHE A 742 17.48 -17.72 35.46
C PHE A 742 16.07 -18.20 35.10
N PRO A 743 15.44 -19.04 35.94
CA PRO A 743 14.02 -19.35 35.80
C PRO A 743 13.14 -18.10 35.73
N TYR A 744 11.92 -18.27 35.20
CA TYR A 744 10.97 -17.18 34.89
C TYR A 744 11.48 -16.15 33.85
N GLY A 745 12.63 -16.38 33.21
CA GLY A 745 13.15 -15.55 32.12
C GLY A 745 13.88 -14.29 32.57
N LEU A 746 14.27 -14.23 33.85
CA LEU A 746 15.13 -13.16 34.39
C LEU A 746 16.55 -13.31 33.83
N VAL A 747 17.20 -12.19 33.48
CA VAL A 747 18.56 -12.19 32.90
C VAL A 747 19.44 -11.17 33.62
N GLY A 748 20.54 -11.65 34.19
CA GLY A 748 21.58 -10.84 34.83
C GLY A 748 22.85 -10.77 33.98
N LEU A 749 23.62 -9.69 34.12
CA LEU A 749 24.92 -9.52 33.45
C LEU A 749 26.08 -9.68 34.45
N SER A 750 27.03 -10.56 34.13
CA SER A 750 28.31 -10.65 34.84
C SER A 750 29.42 -9.95 34.05
N PRO A 751 29.88 -8.76 34.45
CA PRO A 751 30.99 -8.07 33.79
C PRO A 751 32.33 -8.79 34.02
N LYS A 752 33.33 -8.52 33.17
CA LYS A 752 34.69 -9.10 33.28
C LYS A 752 35.33 -9.04 34.68
N SER A 753 35.05 -8.00 35.47
CA SER A 753 35.55 -7.85 36.84
C SER A 753 34.85 -8.74 37.89
N ALA A 754 33.70 -9.32 37.56
CA ALA A 754 32.86 -10.09 38.46
C ALA A 754 32.72 -11.58 38.08
N MET A 755 33.36 -12.03 37.00
CA MET A 755 33.26 -13.40 36.51
C MET A 755 34.18 -14.40 37.22
N THR A 756 35.41 -14.01 37.56
CA THR A 756 36.43 -14.89 38.16
C THR A 756 37.27 -14.14 39.18
N ASP A 757 37.85 -14.87 40.14
CA ASP A 757 38.72 -14.31 41.18
C ASP A 757 40.10 -13.88 40.65
N LYS A 758 40.51 -14.44 39.51
CA LYS A 758 41.73 -14.10 38.78
C LYS A 758 41.39 -13.29 37.52
N PHE A 759 42.36 -12.50 37.05
CA PHE A 759 42.23 -11.72 35.82
C PHE A 759 42.05 -12.63 34.60
N LEU A 760 41.15 -12.24 33.69
CA LEU A 760 40.63 -13.08 32.62
C LEU A 760 40.78 -12.36 31.28
N SER A 761 41.66 -12.92 30.42
CA SER A 761 42.01 -12.37 29.10
C SER A 761 40.91 -12.62 28.07
N ASP A 762 40.47 -13.87 27.93
CA ASP A 762 39.41 -14.29 27.00
C ASP A 762 38.21 -14.91 27.74
N THR A 763 37.03 -14.35 27.46
CA THR A 763 35.73 -14.77 27.97
C THR A 763 35.17 -16.01 27.30
N ALA A 764 35.50 -16.25 26.03
CA ALA A 764 35.01 -17.40 25.28
C ALA A 764 35.73 -18.71 25.67
N ALA A 765 37.03 -18.63 26.00
CA ALA A 765 37.77 -19.75 26.60
C ALA A 765 37.28 -20.14 28.01
N ALA A 766 36.63 -19.20 28.72
CA ALA A 766 36.27 -19.35 30.13
C ALA A 766 34.90 -19.99 30.35
N PHE A 767 33.85 -19.45 29.72
CA PHE A 767 32.47 -19.89 29.90
C PHE A 767 31.87 -20.36 28.57
N GLN A 768 31.02 -21.37 28.63
CA GLN A 768 30.32 -21.91 27.46
C GLN A 768 28.82 -21.63 27.56
N THR A 769 28.17 -21.34 26.43
CA THR A 769 26.70 -21.22 26.39
C THR A 769 26.05 -22.53 26.88
N GLY A 770 25.00 -22.41 27.69
CA GLY A 770 24.34 -23.54 28.34
C GLY A 770 25.02 -24.09 29.61
N GLN A 771 26.20 -23.60 29.99
CA GLN A 771 26.84 -23.97 31.26
C GLN A 771 25.97 -23.53 32.44
N THR A 772 25.66 -24.45 33.36
CA THR A 772 24.98 -24.14 34.62
C THR A 772 25.94 -23.42 35.56
N VAL A 773 25.52 -22.32 36.16
CA VAL A 773 26.32 -21.47 37.05
C VAL A 773 25.51 -21.01 38.26
N ILE A 774 26.19 -20.79 39.38
CA ILE A 774 25.60 -20.18 40.59
C ILE A 774 26.02 -18.72 40.61
N ALA A 775 25.07 -17.79 40.70
CA ALA A 775 25.32 -16.37 40.57
C ALA A 775 24.81 -15.60 41.79
N LYS A 776 25.60 -14.64 42.29
CA LYS A 776 25.17 -13.76 43.39
C LYS A 776 24.86 -12.36 42.86
N VAL A 777 23.71 -11.82 43.23
CA VAL A 777 23.28 -10.46 42.83
C VAL A 777 24.15 -9.41 43.51
N THR A 778 24.72 -8.51 42.73
CA THR A 778 25.64 -7.46 43.21
C THR A 778 25.08 -6.05 43.09
N ASN A 779 24.24 -5.78 42.08
CA ASN A 779 23.64 -4.46 41.85
C ASN A 779 22.30 -4.59 41.10
N LEU A 780 21.37 -3.67 41.34
CA LEU A 780 20.02 -3.59 40.76
C LEU A 780 19.80 -2.21 40.14
N ASP A 781 19.39 -2.17 38.86
CA ASP A 781 18.95 -0.98 38.12
C ASP A 781 17.43 -1.13 37.90
N GLU A 782 16.64 -0.53 38.80
CA GLU A 782 15.18 -0.62 38.79
C GLU A 782 14.56 0.08 37.57
N GLU A 783 15.08 1.25 37.18
CA GLU A 783 14.59 2.02 36.02
C GLU A 783 14.66 1.21 34.72
N LYS A 784 15.74 0.46 34.51
CA LYS A 784 15.96 -0.33 33.30
C LYS A 784 15.58 -1.81 33.46
N ARG A 785 15.12 -2.23 34.65
CA ARG A 785 14.85 -3.63 35.04
C ARG A 785 16.03 -4.55 34.71
N ARG A 786 17.23 -4.17 35.14
CA ARG A 786 18.48 -4.92 34.93
C ARG A 786 19.19 -5.17 36.25
N PHE A 787 19.98 -6.24 36.32
CA PHE A 787 20.79 -6.54 37.50
C PHE A 787 22.15 -7.12 37.11
N LEU A 788 23.15 -6.84 37.95
CA LEU A 788 24.50 -7.36 37.81
C LEU A 788 24.72 -8.53 38.76
N VAL A 789 25.45 -9.54 38.30
CA VAL A 789 25.74 -10.75 39.08
C VAL A 789 27.23 -11.07 39.06
N THR A 790 27.75 -11.61 40.17
CA THR A 790 29.08 -12.21 40.23
C THR A 790 29.02 -13.73 40.13
N LEU A 791 30.03 -14.30 39.45
CA LEU A 791 30.27 -15.73 39.30
C LEU A 791 31.57 -16.19 40.01
N LYS A 792 32.24 -15.28 40.72
CA LYS A 792 33.45 -15.58 41.51
C LYS A 792 33.21 -16.71 42.50
N ILE A 793 34.19 -17.60 42.65
CA ILE A 793 34.10 -18.73 43.57
C ILE A 793 34.26 -18.23 45.02
N SER A 794 35.01 -17.15 45.25
CA SER A 794 35.13 -16.57 46.61
C SER A 794 33.85 -15.89 47.13
N GLU A 795 32.92 -15.51 46.24
CA GLU A 795 31.70 -14.76 46.61
C GLU A 795 30.42 -15.63 46.57
N VAL A 796 30.54 -16.91 46.19
CA VAL A 796 29.43 -17.84 45.94
C VAL A 796 29.66 -19.16 46.70
N ILE A 797 28.60 -19.71 47.30
CA ILE A 797 28.68 -20.93 48.13
C ILE A 797 28.03 -22.09 47.37
N PRO A 798 28.74 -23.21 47.10
CA PRO A 798 28.12 -24.41 46.52
C PRO A 798 27.31 -25.21 47.55
N PRO A 799 26.34 -26.03 47.12
CA PRO A 799 25.74 -27.06 47.98
C PRO A 799 26.79 -28.11 48.37
N GLU A 800 26.74 -28.62 49.61
CA GLU A 800 27.65 -29.68 50.05
C GLU A 800 27.43 -30.97 49.24
N GLY A 801 28.51 -31.62 48.80
CA GLY A 801 28.46 -32.86 48.02
C GLY A 801 28.11 -32.73 46.52
N ASP A 802 27.75 -31.53 46.06
CA ASP A 802 27.28 -31.25 44.68
C ASP A 802 28.20 -31.82 43.57
N SER A 803 29.52 -31.64 43.68
CA SER A 803 30.46 -32.05 42.62
C SER A 803 30.50 -33.56 42.37
N VAL A 804 30.37 -34.37 43.43
CA VAL A 804 30.31 -35.83 43.33
C VAL A 804 28.94 -36.27 42.80
N SER A 805 27.85 -35.65 43.27
CA SER A 805 26.50 -35.93 42.78
C SER A 805 26.33 -35.58 41.29
N ARG A 806 26.87 -34.45 40.84
CA ARG A 806 26.88 -34.06 39.42
C ARG A 806 27.68 -35.03 38.55
N LEU A 807 28.84 -35.51 39.04
CA LEU A 807 29.59 -36.54 38.32
C LEU A 807 28.78 -37.83 38.19
N ILE A 808 28.20 -38.33 39.28
CA ILE A 808 27.42 -39.57 39.29
C ILE A 808 26.24 -39.47 38.31
N ASN A 809 25.48 -38.37 38.37
CA ASN A 809 24.38 -38.11 37.44
C ASN A 809 24.87 -38.06 35.98
N GLY A 810 25.97 -37.34 35.71
CA GLY A 810 26.54 -37.21 34.37
C GLY A 810 27.07 -38.51 33.78
N LEU A 811 27.61 -39.41 34.62
CA LEU A 811 28.03 -40.75 34.21
C LEU A 811 26.83 -41.69 33.99
N GLN A 812 25.79 -41.59 34.83
CA GLN A 812 24.53 -42.31 34.61
C GLN A 812 23.85 -41.90 33.30
N GLU A 813 23.84 -40.60 32.96
CA GLU A 813 23.33 -40.13 31.67
C GLU A 813 24.09 -40.73 30.48
N ARG A 814 25.43 -40.71 30.50
CA ARG A 814 26.24 -41.32 29.42
C ARG A 814 25.98 -42.83 29.30
N ARG A 815 25.74 -43.52 30.42
CA ARG A 815 25.36 -44.94 30.44
C ARG A 815 23.97 -45.18 29.83
N VAL A 816 22.97 -44.38 30.21
CA VAL A 816 21.62 -44.48 29.63
C VAL A 816 21.62 -44.19 28.14
N VAL A 817 22.43 -43.21 27.68
CA VAL A 817 22.66 -42.95 26.25
C VAL A 817 23.24 -44.18 25.53
N ALA A 818 24.26 -44.82 26.11
CA ALA A 818 24.83 -46.04 25.55
C ALA A 818 23.78 -47.17 25.48
N GLU A 819 23.02 -47.40 26.55
CA GLU A 819 21.95 -48.41 26.57
C GLU A 819 20.83 -48.11 25.55
N MET A 820 20.45 -46.84 25.37
CA MET A 820 19.49 -46.41 24.33
C MET A 820 20.02 -46.61 22.91
N LEU A 821 21.30 -46.34 22.65
CA LEU A 821 21.93 -46.53 21.34
C LEU A 821 22.15 -48.02 21.04
N ALA A 822 22.46 -48.85 22.04
CA ALA A 822 22.59 -50.30 21.87
C ALA A 822 21.29 -50.98 21.44
N MET A 823 20.14 -50.45 21.90
CA MET A 823 18.81 -50.96 21.55
C MET A 823 18.29 -50.48 20.19
N ARG A 824 19.06 -49.69 19.43
CA ARG A 824 18.64 -49.04 18.17
C ARG A 824 19.51 -49.49 16.99
N ASP A 825 18.89 -50.15 16.03
CA ASP A 825 19.56 -50.94 14.96
C ASP A 825 20.17 -50.11 13.81
N ASN A 826 20.36 -48.81 13.99
CA ASN A 826 20.61 -47.86 12.89
C ASN A 826 22.10 -47.50 12.64
N SER A 827 23.07 -48.18 13.25
CA SER A 827 24.49 -48.01 12.90
C SER A 827 25.36 -49.21 13.26
N GLU A 828 26.16 -49.69 12.30
CA GLU A 828 27.05 -50.86 12.44
C GLU A 828 28.16 -50.68 13.49
N HIS A 829 28.38 -49.46 14.00
CA HIS A 829 29.50 -49.12 14.89
C HIS A 829 29.09 -48.75 16.33
N CYS A 830 27.82 -48.41 16.62
CA CYS A 830 27.44 -47.95 17.96
C CYS A 830 27.10 -49.10 18.92
N GLN A 831 26.51 -50.21 18.44
CA GLN A 831 26.21 -51.37 19.30
C GLN A 831 27.48 -51.94 19.98
N PRO A 832 28.64 -52.11 19.29
CA PRO A 832 29.86 -52.60 19.92
C PRO A 832 30.56 -51.57 20.83
N LEU A 833 30.34 -50.27 20.63
CA LEU A 833 30.89 -49.22 21.49
C LEU A 833 30.10 -49.07 22.79
N ALA A 834 28.77 -49.19 22.71
CA ALA A 834 27.87 -49.02 23.85
C ALA A 834 27.97 -50.13 24.90
N SER A 835 28.49 -51.31 24.54
CA SER A 835 28.71 -52.43 25.47
C SER A 835 30.02 -52.33 26.26
N LEU A 836 30.96 -51.46 25.85
CA LEU A 836 32.26 -51.32 26.49
C LEU A 836 32.20 -50.53 27.79
N SER A 837 32.85 -51.05 28.83
CA SER A 837 32.95 -50.42 30.14
C SER A 837 34.37 -49.94 30.48
N VAL A 838 34.49 -48.85 31.25
CA VAL A 838 35.78 -48.41 31.77
C VAL A 838 36.34 -49.48 32.71
N ALA A 839 37.65 -49.75 32.61
CA ALA A 839 38.37 -50.86 33.25
C ALA A 839 38.08 -52.27 32.69
N GLU A 840 37.42 -52.40 31.54
CA GLU A 840 37.30 -53.66 30.79
C GLU A 840 38.61 -54.04 30.09
N LYS A 841 38.84 -55.34 29.87
CA LYS A 841 40.07 -55.86 29.23
C LYS A 841 39.77 -56.37 27.82
N LEU A 842 40.28 -55.66 26.81
CA LEU A 842 40.11 -55.99 25.40
C LEU A 842 41.36 -56.68 24.82
N LYS A 843 41.14 -57.65 23.93
CA LYS A 843 42.19 -58.28 23.13
C LYS A 843 42.28 -57.55 21.78
N LEU A 844 43.41 -56.93 21.52
CA LEU A 844 43.61 -56.03 20.39
C LEU A 844 44.82 -56.45 19.55
N THR A 845 44.86 -56.03 18.29
CA THR A 845 46.02 -56.19 17.41
C THR A 845 46.66 -54.82 17.16
N VAL A 846 47.98 -54.69 17.32
CA VAL A 846 48.72 -53.46 17.03
C VAL A 846 48.60 -53.14 15.53
N ASP A 847 48.20 -51.91 15.21
CA ASP A 847 48.08 -51.45 13.82
C ASP A 847 49.26 -50.56 13.42
N THR A 848 49.39 -49.39 14.02
CA THR A 848 50.54 -48.49 13.82
C THR A 848 51.14 -48.03 15.14
N VAL A 849 52.47 -47.90 15.18
CA VAL A 849 53.22 -47.34 16.31
C VAL A 849 53.87 -46.04 15.83
N LYS A 850 53.68 -44.96 16.58
CA LYS A 850 54.16 -43.60 16.28
C LYS A 850 54.85 -43.00 17.51
N ASP A 851 55.65 -41.96 17.34
CA ASP A 851 56.36 -41.30 18.45
C ASP A 851 55.45 -40.70 19.53
N SER A 852 54.17 -40.48 19.20
CA SER A 852 53.12 -39.98 20.08
C SER A 852 52.25 -41.06 20.75
N GLY A 853 52.33 -42.33 20.32
CA GLY A 853 51.45 -43.40 20.81
C GLY A 853 51.28 -44.57 19.82
N ALA A 854 50.32 -45.45 20.09
CA ALA A 854 49.98 -46.59 19.23
C ALA A 854 48.49 -46.63 18.90
N THR A 855 48.16 -47.15 17.71
CA THR A 855 46.80 -47.43 17.25
C THR A 855 46.56 -48.93 17.19
N PHE A 856 45.31 -49.35 17.41
CA PHE A 856 44.95 -50.77 17.47
C PHE A 856 43.71 -51.08 16.63
N LYS A 857 43.60 -52.34 16.23
CA LYS A 857 42.43 -52.91 15.55
C LYS A 857 41.87 -54.05 16.40
N SER A 858 40.55 -54.13 16.47
CA SER A 858 39.82 -55.30 16.99
C SER A 858 38.96 -55.89 15.88
N HIS A 859 38.68 -57.20 15.95
CA HIS A 859 37.68 -57.82 15.08
C HIS A 859 36.24 -57.43 15.49
N ASP A 860 36.05 -57.13 16.78
CA ASP A 860 34.72 -56.84 17.36
C ASP A 860 34.37 -55.34 17.26
N LEU A 861 35.33 -54.48 16.91
CA LEU A 861 35.20 -53.01 16.85
C LEU A 861 35.65 -52.47 15.48
N VAL A 862 35.00 -52.94 14.41
CA VAL A 862 35.27 -52.49 13.04
C VAL A 862 34.86 -51.02 12.90
N GLY A 863 35.72 -50.20 12.27
CA GLY A 863 35.47 -48.76 12.07
C GLY A 863 35.85 -47.84 13.25
N VAL A 864 36.17 -48.41 14.41
CA VAL A 864 36.48 -47.65 15.65
C VAL A 864 37.97 -47.27 15.74
N ALA A 865 38.25 -46.03 16.13
CA ALA A 865 39.61 -45.54 16.38
C ALA A 865 40.10 -45.91 17.80
N ILE A 866 40.85 -47.01 17.94
CA ILE A 866 41.40 -47.45 19.23
C ILE A 866 42.81 -46.89 19.42
N LEU A 867 43.03 -46.11 20.48
CA LEU A 867 44.21 -45.26 20.67
C LEU A 867 44.86 -45.45 22.06
N ALA A 868 46.18 -45.51 22.12
CA ALA A 868 46.95 -45.38 23.36
C ALA A 868 48.04 -44.31 23.21
N ASN A 869 48.04 -43.29 24.07
CA ASN A 869 49.09 -42.28 24.10
C ASN A 869 50.45 -42.88 24.48
N LYS A 870 51.55 -42.22 24.10
CA LYS A 870 52.95 -42.63 24.41
C LYS A 870 53.12 -43.21 25.82
N TYR A 871 52.63 -42.50 26.83
CA TYR A 871 52.68 -42.90 28.23
C TYR A 871 52.10 -44.31 28.49
N HIS A 872 50.97 -44.64 27.87
CA HIS A 872 50.25 -45.91 28.02
C HIS A 872 50.86 -47.10 27.27
N VAL A 873 51.97 -46.84 26.56
CA VAL A 873 52.77 -47.80 25.80
C VAL A 873 54.20 -47.91 26.38
N MET A 874 54.57 -47.06 27.34
CA MET A 874 55.92 -47.03 27.91
C MET A 874 56.31 -48.36 28.56
N GLY A 875 57.49 -48.86 28.21
CA GLY A 875 58.04 -50.12 28.75
C GLY A 875 57.56 -51.39 28.05
N VAL A 876 56.76 -51.29 26.98
CA VAL A 876 56.32 -52.44 26.18
C VAL A 876 56.81 -52.29 24.73
N ASN A 877 57.61 -53.25 24.27
CA ASN A 877 58.03 -53.31 22.87
C ASN A 877 56.84 -53.81 22.02
N LEU A 878 56.18 -52.91 21.30
CA LEU A 878 55.10 -53.23 20.37
C LEU A 878 55.62 -53.38 18.94
N THR A 879 55.26 -54.48 18.27
CA THR A 879 55.43 -54.63 16.81
C THR A 879 54.07 -54.59 16.10
N PRO A 880 53.96 -53.98 14.91
CA PRO A 880 52.75 -54.05 14.09
C PRO A 880 52.31 -55.51 13.85
N GLY A 881 51.00 -55.78 13.99
CA GLY A 881 50.43 -57.13 13.92
C GLY A 881 50.48 -57.96 15.20
N GLN A 882 51.13 -57.49 16.28
CA GLN A 882 51.17 -58.20 17.56
C GLN A 882 49.80 -58.18 18.25
N LYS A 883 49.39 -59.31 18.83
CA LYS A 883 48.20 -59.39 19.70
C LYS A 883 48.56 -59.02 21.14
N VAL A 884 47.81 -58.08 21.71
CA VAL A 884 48.02 -57.51 23.05
C VAL A 884 46.71 -57.44 23.82
N THR A 885 46.78 -57.42 25.16
CA THR A 885 45.61 -57.13 26.01
C THR A 885 45.73 -55.72 26.55
N ALA A 886 44.68 -54.91 26.40
CA ALA A 886 44.64 -53.53 26.87
C ALA A 886 43.44 -53.30 27.79
N VAL A 887 43.54 -52.31 28.68
CA VAL A 887 42.46 -51.85 29.56
C VAL A 887 41.79 -50.64 28.94
N VAL A 888 40.46 -50.62 28.88
CA VAL A 888 39.68 -49.45 28.43
C VAL A 888 39.75 -48.35 29.49
N LEU A 889 40.23 -47.16 29.08
CA LEU A 889 40.25 -45.96 29.92
C LEU A 889 39.04 -45.06 29.67
N HIS A 890 38.64 -44.89 28.40
CA HIS A 890 37.52 -44.04 28.01
C HIS A 890 36.96 -44.46 26.65
N VAL A 891 35.66 -44.28 26.47
CA VAL A 891 34.92 -44.55 25.23
C VAL A 891 34.22 -43.25 24.84
N ASP A 892 34.52 -42.74 23.65
CA ASP A 892 33.83 -41.59 23.05
C ASP A 892 32.99 -42.07 21.87
N ILE A 893 31.68 -42.05 22.07
CA ILE A 893 30.69 -42.51 21.10
C ILE A 893 30.59 -41.53 19.91
N LEU A 894 30.76 -40.21 20.13
CA LEU A 894 30.62 -39.20 19.07
C LEU A 894 31.79 -39.25 18.08
N SER A 895 33.01 -39.47 18.56
CA SER A 895 34.19 -39.61 17.72
C SER A 895 34.50 -41.04 17.29
N ALA A 896 33.64 -42.00 17.66
CA ALA A 896 33.84 -43.44 17.48
C ALA A 896 35.25 -43.90 17.89
N SER A 897 35.72 -43.45 19.06
CA SER A 897 37.09 -43.69 19.53
C SER A 897 37.15 -44.27 20.94
N VAL A 898 38.18 -45.10 21.18
CA VAL A 898 38.39 -45.77 22.47
C VAL A 898 39.82 -45.54 22.93
N SER A 899 39.99 -44.89 24.08
CA SER A 899 41.29 -44.73 24.73
C SER A 899 41.61 -45.97 25.57
N VAL A 900 42.77 -46.59 25.32
CA VAL A 900 43.21 -47.82 25.99
C VAL A 900 44.62 -47.71 26.58
N SER A 901 44.96 -48.61 27.52
CA SER A 901 46.30 -48.72 28.09
C SER A 901 46.82 -50.15 28.19
N ILE A 902 48.12 -50.33 27.95
CA ILE A 902 48.82 -51.64 27.97
C ILE A 902 49.81 -51.70 29.15
N LEU A 903 49.80 -50.70 30.04
CA LEU A 903 50.67 -50.66 31.21
C LEU A 903 50.46 -51.91 32.09
N PRO A 904 51.51 -52.74 32.34
CA PRO A 904 51.38 -54.00 33.06
C PRO A 904 50.70 -53.86 34.44
N LYS A 905 50.96 -52.75 35.13
CA LYS A 905 50.35 -52.40 36.44
C LYS A 905 48.82 -52.33 36.44
N LEU A 906 48.20 -52.04 35.28
CA LEU A 906 46.74 -51.97 35.13
C LEU A 906 46.13 -53.32 34.70
N LEU A 907 46.97 -54.27 34.26
CA LEU A 907 46.56 -55.60 33.80
C LEU A 907 46.56 -56.65 34.92
N GLU A 908 47.02 -56.32 36.12
CA GLU A 908 47.01 -57.17 37.32
C GLU A 908 45.58 -57.53 37.80
N LYS A 909 45.49 -58.33 38.88
CA LYS A 909 44.21 -58.67 39.55
C LYS A 909 43.82 -57.57 40.54
N LYS A 910 42.57 -57.12 40.48
CA LYS A 910 41.99 -56.13 41.42
C LYS A 910 42.11 -56.63 42.86
N LYS A 911 42.62 -55.81 43.78
CA LYS A 911 42.61 -56.05 45.24
C LYS A 911 41.44 -55.33 45.89
N SER A 912 40.96 -55.78 47.05
CA SER A 912 39.90 -55.11 47.81
C SER A 912 40.37 -53.76 48.37
N LEU A 913 39.44 -52.80 48.48
CA LEU A 913 39.67 -51.53 49.17
C LEU A 913 39.13 -51.62 50.60
N ASN A 914 39.77 -50.90 51.52
CA ASN A 914 39.29 -50.72 52.89
C ASN A 914 38.71 -49.30 52.99
N GLU A 915 37.52 -49.14 53.59
CA GLU A 915 36.87 -47.82 53.75
C GLU A 915 37.70 -46.87 54.64
N GLY A 916 37.65 -45.57 54.37
CA GLY A 916 38.32 -44.52 55.14
C GLY A 916 39.86 -44.43 55.00
N SER A 917 40.46 -45.32 54.21
CA SER A 917 41.91 -45.45 54.00
C SER A 917 42.44 -44.45 52.97
N LYS A 918 43.70 -44.00 53.12
CA LYS A 918 44.34 -43.11 52.15
C LYS A 918 45.11 -43.91 51.10
N TYR A 919 44.83 -43.65 49.82
CA TYR A 919 45.49 -44.27 48.67
C TYR A 919 46.17 -43.22 47.80
N THR A 920 47.35 -43.51 47.26
CA THR A 920 47.91 -42.73 46.15
C THR A 920 47.24 -43.16 44.84
N ALA A 921 46.87 -42.17 44.04
CA ALA A 921 46.12 -42.34 42.81
C ALA A 921 46.81 -41.59 41.67
N MET A 922 47.00 -42.24 40.52
CA MET A 922 47.70 -41.66 39.37
C MET A 922 46.72 -41.37 38.24
N VAL A 923 46.77 -40.17 37.66
CA VAL A 923 45.90 -39.76 36.56
C VAL A 923 46.26 -40.52 35.28
N GLN A 924 45.34 -41.36 34.78
CA GLN A 924 45.54 -42.17 33.57
C GLN A 924 44.90 -41.54 32.33
N HIS A 925 43.69 -40.99 32.44
CA HIS A 925 42.99 -40.30 31.35
C HIS A 925 42.22 -39.09 31.88
N ILE A 926 42.04 -38.07 31.04
CA ILE A 926 41.32 -36.83 31.38
C ILE A 926 40.36 -36.54 30.22
N ASP A 927 39.06 -36.60 30.51
CA ASP A 927 38.01 -36.03 29.68
C ASP A 927 37.71 -34.59 30.16
N LYS A 928 36.81 -33.87 29.47
CA LYS A 928 36.42 -32.49 29.83
C LYS A 928 35.88 -32.37 31.26
N ASP A 929 35.07 -33.34 31.70
CA ASP A 929 34.30 -33.26 32.95
C ASP A 929 34.74 -34.26 34.03
N PHE A 930 35.56 -35.27 33.68
CA PHE A 930 36.11 -36.24 34.64
C PHE A 930 37.52 -36.71 34.30
N ALA A 931 38.25 -37.16 35.32
CA ALA A 931 39.53 -37.82 35.18
C ALA A 931 39.47 -39.26 35.69
N VAL A 932 40.05 -40.19 34.93
CA VAL A 932 40.19 -41.60 35.28
C VAL A 932 41.54 -41.79 35.95
N LEU A 933 41.52 -42.31 37.17
CA LEU A 933 42.70 -42.50 38.01
C LEU A 933 42.93 -43.99 38.26
N SER A 934 44.18 -44.42 38.40
CA SER A 934 44.53 -45.74 38.92
C SER A 934 44.98 -45.65 40.38
N LEU A 935 44.44 -46.49 41.25
CA LEU A 935 44.88 -46.61 42.64
C LEU A 935 46.15 -47.47 42.71
N ASP A 936 47.22 -46.93 43.31
CA ASP A 936 48.49 -47.64 43.43
C ASP A 936 48.34 -48.95 44.21
N GLY A 937 49.01 -50.00 43.71
CA GLY A 937 49.08 -51.30 44.35
C GLY A 937 47.78 -52.14 44.33
N THR A 938 46.65 -51.62 43.84
CA THR A 938 45.35 -52.35 43.82
C THR A 938 44.83 -52.67 42.41
N ALA A 939 45.44 -52.11 41.36
CA ALA A 939 45.04 -52.25 39.95
C ALA A 939 43.58 -51.88 39.65
N GLN A 940 42.97 -51.05 40.50
CA GLN A 940 41.63 -50.50 40.27
C GLN A 940 41.69 -49.14 39.57
N LEU A 941 40.75 -48.90 38.66
CA LEU A 941 40.48 -47.56 38.13
C LEU A 941 39.29 -46.94 38.87
N THR A 942 39.37 -45.66 39.16
CA THR A 942 38.30 -44.83 39.72
C THR A 942 38.14 -43.55 38.91
N VAL A 943 37.01 -42.85 39.06
CA VAL A 943 36.69 -41.63 38.31
C VAL A 943 36.42 -40.49 39.28
N ILE A 944 37.06 -39.33 39.08
CA ILE A 944 36.85 -38.10 39.85
C ILE A 944 36.38 -36.97 38.92
N PRO A 945 35.66 -35.95 39.42
CA PRO A 945 35.29 -34.81 38.57
C PRO A 945 36.54 -33.97 38.28
N THR A 946 36.64 -33.40 37.08
CA THR A 946 37.71 -32.41 36.80
C THR A 946 37.49 -31.09 37.52
N ARG A 947 36.23 -30.77 37.89
CA ARG A 947 35.83 -29.52 38.54
C ARG A 947 35.14 -29.77 39.87
N SER A 948 35.61 -29.09 40.91
CA SER A 948 35.01 -29.03 42.24
C SER A 948 33.81 -28.09 42.30
N HIS A 949 33.75 -27.04 41.48
CA HIS A 949 32.68 -26.03 41.50
C HIS A 949 32.04 -25.81 40.11
N LEU A 950 30.75 -25.41 40.05
CA LEU A 950 30.04 -25.14 38.78
C LEU A 950 30.65 -23.98 37.99
N ASN A 951 31.06 -22.93 38.71
CA ASN A 951 31.73 -21.75 38.14
C ASN A 951 33.25 -21.96 37.98
N GLU A 952 33.77 -23.18 38.17
CA GLU A 952 35.21 -23.41 38.05
C GLU A 952 35.68 -23.31 36.60
N VAL A 953 36.66 -22.44 36.38
CA VAL A 953 37.24 -22.13 35.09
C VAL A 953 38.76 -22.21 35.21
N PHE A 954 39.38 -23.03 34.35
CA PHE A 954 40.83 -23.13 34.25
C PHE A 954 41.37 -22.06 33.30
N LEU A 955 42.16 -21.12 33.84
CA LEU A 955 42.72 -19.99 33.09
C LEU A 955 44.11 -20.31 32.51
N SER A 956 44.75 -21.39 32.95
CA SER A 956 45.97 -21.92 32.35
C SER A 956 45.97 -23.46 32.28
N GLU A 957 46.76 -24.02 31.36
CA GLU A 957 46.97 -25.47 31.29
C GLU A 957 47.78 -26.03 32.47
N SER A 958 48.36 -25.18 33.32
CA SER A 958 49.01 -25.60 34.56
C SER A 958 48.02 -25.89 35.70
N GLU A 959 46.80 -25.37 35.63
CA GLU A 959 45.74 -25.62 36.63
C GLU A 959 44.94 -26.89 36.35
N ARG A 960 45.02 -27.42 35.12
CA ARG A 960 44.35 -28.66 34.73
C ARG A 960 45.15 -29.88 35.19
N LEU A 961 44.44 -30.94 35.57
CA LEU A 961 45.03 -32.27 35.76
C LEU A 961 45.77 -32.71 34.49
N LYS A 962 46.89 -33.42 34.66
CA LYS A 962 47.72 -33.98 33.58
C LYS A 962 47.94 -35.48 33.79
N GLY A 963 48.01 -36.23 32.69
CA GLY A 963 48.33 -37.67 32.75
C GLY A 963 49.68 -37.89 33.44
N GLY A 964 49.72 -38.85 34.38
CA GLY A 964 50.88 -39.13 35.22
C GLY A 964 50.99 -38.31 36.51
N MET A 965 50.10 -37.34 36.78
CA MET A 965 50.05 -36.68 38.10
C MET A 965 49.63 -37.65 39.19
N ILE A 966 50.23 -37.53 40.38
CA ILE A 966 49.88 -38.32 41.57
C ILE A 966 49.05 -37.46 42.52
N LEU A 967 47.92 -38.01 42.96
CA LEU A 967 46.95 -37.43 43.88
C LEU A 967 46.85 -38.33 45.13
N ALA A 968 46.49 -37.75 46.27
CA ALA A 968 46.12 -38.51 47.47
C ALA A 968 44.60 -38.55 47.57
N LEU A 969 44.01 -39.74 47.50
CA LEU A 969 42.59 -39.98 47.72
C LEU A 969 42.33 -40.62 49.07
N ARG A 970 41.09 -40.48 49.55
CA ARG A 970 40.56 -41.24 50.68
C ARG A 970 39.38 -42.07 50.17
N SER A 971 39.31 -43.34 50.56
CA SER A 971 38.15 -44.21 50.31
C SER A 971 36.99 -43.92 51.25
#